data_AF-A0A816AWD0-F1
#
_entry.id   AF-A0A816AWD0-F1
#
_cell.length_a   1.000
_cell.length_b   1.000
_cell.length_c   1.000
_cell.angle_alpha   90.00
_cell.angle_beta   90.00
_cell.angle_gamma   90.00
#
_symmetry.space_group_name_H-M   'P 1'
#
loop_
_entity.id
_entity.type
_entity.pdbx_description
1 polymer ?
#
loop_
_entity_poly.entity_id
_entity_poly.type
_entity_poly.pdbx_seq_one_letter_code
_entity_poly.pdbx_strand_id
1 'polypeptide(L)'
;MANSTEHVSIHMPKYETTPIHFNTPTSGVSTDIADTQNYIREKAEKNLEQCKTFEISLPPSITGITSESNKIEFKSLFQTPTLNELEAVSTNPDGSSLKLNEEQLKAVRQTGEFEVNSIHFPGQRHRWRLSNLLQSGIQPANEVLYKELSWALYILIIYALDRIISNCFSFKATLRSWKQGFVNALIGLPAVYSSDIDSQVENERNKFLVIELLPHESEKEMHDAFCAQIPILLEMMAEYNKYIYRENQNCPPRMLPYPHHFVTPNNIDIDLRLYNNDLQTKLTSIISTLLSGNTPKNWFNTTKRRLINQYKNEQSELGLSKEEVAKRVQNQLNIEYVERAFETIENSNEIEELSPGLGRLLVSQARSILTMKSVVQNLNDDLEKHLKMIKEKLIREHPIKSKIHRWIESKLFEERTNYIHQHEWDAHQLSIDQCKALGNQQAAYFIQRDFIFRKDHESILRRNLKSPIEPLKTIECSRSIWFPKNWIVERTYPLPTERIPTLFAKYTYISEEEESQRRLIDSDPDAKYYLQRKITYSTTTRYPFWRWKLFALRTYCWLSNAIYTFCLVIPFASPVSFRALLSLRPFRPDYKLNRDDLKLHEDPSSKTETFISRLVALWNHVRQSRQKFEQAPDRGFLGKNMQRIFNRFWNYVAKGFVGTVAICAIYPASCVLLSIGSFILGVLSPIWMPILTLLFHILQILIYDANSAGEYGRKFFCLINILITDFLLCGIIQPILVLIALILSPIISLLILIYALLHRFTGGLYDQIVFKLIIKRLARIPAHDTFLARRIAGPGLAAQYFYQVSSPEVLAALESLIEQKELNIYRLYIEEILMKPINEYRRFFNAAFEPFSAQVQITDSPSIYSRMNDVVNKHIRNLKTAIDKRNDLLQIHHGPQHDRIRLTEAGLTAVLIEGKQLVEKWYPKRILSYLNEDETEKFWNDYDLEENDWLGLASKLLQELFCRDFLTPLEQTDVCYSLQVDHITLSKYAHMIHSANLHDDLDAVTSVYLPETSYTINYPSFNQDIFNPNRCILDISTDYSGKHRVKAYGRAHLFFNHQGNYLKHVKNLSKFIDYTSITCHFSMPIQLPDAIYVNVIIFNRDNNNSITTTSNKNISLQDILQLIEYNKKFHDEPMLPIDSSRISSPTTMNNMIHKDLVMINTTLDNNNDDDDELLNNNITVLDEKLL
;
A
#
# COMPACT_ATOMS: atom_id res chain seq x y z
N MET A 1 43.74 -30.14 -48.05
CA MET A 1 43.29 -30.06 -49.46
C MET A 1 43.10 -31.46 -50.02
N ALA A 2 41.84 -31.82 -50.29
CA ALA A 2 41.38 -32.75 -51.33
C ALA A 2 39.88 -32.48 -51.48
N ASN A 3 39.48 -31.84 -52.59
CA ASN A 3 38.09 -31.56 -52.92
C ASN A 3 37.39 -32.89 -53.23
N SER A 4 36.56 -33.38 -52.31
CA SER A 4 35.45 -34.28 -52.63
C SER A 4 34.14 -33.55 -52.31
N THR A 5 33.64 -32.80 -53.30
CA THR A 5 32.25 -32.37 -53.34
C THR A 5 31.38 -33.61 -53.57
N GLU A 6 31.16 -34.39 -52.52
CA GLU A 6 30.08 -35.38 -52.52
C GLU A 6 28.76 -34.60 -52.43
N HIS A 7 28.04 -34.57 -53.54
CA HIS A 7 26.61 -34.28 -53.52
C HIS A 7 25.95 -35.41 -52.71
N VAL A 8 25.81 -35.19 -51.39
CA VAL A 8 25.04 -36.09 -50.53
C VAL A 8 23.57 -35.85 -50.83
N SER A 9 23.03 -36.63 -51.76
CA SER A 9 21.59 -36.80 -51.94
C SER A 9 20.99 -37.26 -50.61
N ILE A 10 19.89 -36.63 -50.18
CA ILE A 10 19.15 -36.97 -48.95
C ILE A 10 19.08 -38.50 -48.82
N HIS A 11 19.66 -39.05 -47.75
CA HIS A 11 19.64 -40.49 -47.49
C HIS A 11 18.20 -40.88 -47.15
N MET A 12 17.44 -41.24 -48.18
CA MET A 12 16.09 -41.77 -48.03
C MET A 12 16.17 -43.27 -47.70
N PRO A 13 15.49 -43.73 -46.64
CA PRO A 13 15.38 -45.16 -46.37
C PRO A 13 14.61 -45.84 -47.50
N LYS A 14 15.03 -47.05 -47.86
CA LYS A 14 14.27 -47.88 -48.80
C LYS A 14 13.09 -48.48 -48.05
N TYR A 15 11.88 -48.15 -48.49
CA TYR A 15 10.64 -48.72 -47.95
C TYR A 15 9.74 -49.23 -49.07
N GLU A 16 9.16 -50.41 -48.86
CA GLU A 16 8.19 -51.02 -49.79
C GLU A 16 6.80 -51.03 -49.13
N THR A 17 5.81 -50.49 -49.84
CA THR A 17 4.41 -50.53 -49.43
C THR A 17 3.63 -51.59 -50.22
N THR A 18 2.66 -52.23 -49.56
CA THR A 18 1.74 -53.18 -50.18
C THR A 18 0.30 -52.82 -49.83
N PRO A 19 -0.66 -52.95 -50.78
CA PRO A 19 -2.06 -52.68 -50.49
C PRO A 19 -2.61 -53.63 -49.42
N ILE A 20 -3.51 -53.13 -48.57
CA ILE A 20 -4.14 -53.90 -47.50
C ILE A 20 -5.33 -54.68 -48.08
N HIS A 21 -5.45 -55.98 -47.77
CA HIS A 21 -6.61 -56.80 -48.15
C HIS A 21 -7.56 -57.04 -46.97
N PHE A 22 -8.87 -56.88 -47.19
CA PHE A 22 -9.88 -57.02 -46.13
C PHE A 22 -10.71 -58.30 -46.30
N ASN A 23 -10.59 -59.23 -45.34
CA ASN A 23 -11.42 -60.44 -45.30
C ASN A 23 -12.70 -60.19 -44.50
N THR A 24 -13.79 -59.78 -45.16
CA THR A 24 -15.11 -59.66 -44.53
C THR A 24 -16.06 -60.78 -45.03
N PRO A 25 -16.56 -61.67 -44.16
CA PRO A 25 -17.51 -62.71 -44.56
C PRO A 25 -18.87 -62.10 -44.96
N THR A 26 -19.36 -62.41 -46.15
CA THR A 26 -20.65 -61.92 -46.70
C THR A 26 -21.84 -62.85 -46.41
N SER A 27 -21.63 -63.95 -45.69
CA SER A 27 -22.68 -64.94 -45.40
C SER A 27 -23.66 -64.42 -44.34
N GLY A 28 -24.90 -64.12 -44.72
CA GLY A 28 -25.99 -63.79 -43.80
C GLY A 28 -26.42 -62.32 -43.76
N VAL A 29 -25.94 -61.48 -44.70
CA VAL A 29 -26.23 -60.04 -44.76
C VAL A 29 -27.18 -59.74 -45.94
N SER A 30 -28.08 -58.75 -45.80
CA SER A 30 -28.98 -58.29 -46.88
C SER A 30 -28.20 -57.83 -48.12
N THR A 31 -28.75 -58.02 -49.32
CA THR A 31 -28.08 -57.75 -50.61
C THR A 31 -27.56 -56.30 -50.73
N ASP A 32 -28.34 -55.31 -50.27
CA ASP A 32 -27.97 -53.89 -50.37
C ASP A 32 -26.76 -53.52 -49.48
N ILE A 33 -26.65 -54.20 -48.33
CA ILE A 33 -25.54 -54.01 -47.39
C ILE A 33 -24.29 -54.72 -47.92
N ALA A 34 -24.44 -55.87 -48.57
CA ALA A 34 -23.33 -56.58 -49.20
C ALA A 34 -22.69 -55.77 -50.33
N ASP A 35 -23.48 -55.08 -51.16
CA ASP A 35 -22.97 -54.21 -52.23
C ASP A 35 -22.22 -52.99 -51.68
N THR A 36 -22.78 -52.36 -50.63
CA THR A 36 -22.13 -51.23 -49.94
C THR A 36 -20.81 -51.65 -49.28
N GLN A 37 -20.78 -52.83 -48.65
CA GLN A 37 -19.56 -53.39 -48.05
C GLN A 37 -18.50 -53.69 -49.10
N ASN A 38 -18.88 -54.21 -50.27
CA ASN A 38 -17.94 -54.48 -51.37
C ASN A 38 -17.37 -53.17 -51.96
N TYR A 39 -18.20 -52.14 -52.11
CA TYR A 39 -17.74 -50.83 -52.59
C TYR A 39 -16.76 -50.14 -51.61
N ILE A 40 -17.06 -50.18 -50.31
CA ILE A 40 -16.14 -49.65 -49.29
C ILE A 40 -14.85 -50.47 -49.27
N ARG A 41 -14.93 -51.79 -49.42
CA ARG A 41 -13.75 -52.67 -49.52
C ARG A 41 -12.86 -52.27 -50.69
N GLU A 42 -13.40 -52.19 -51.90
CA GLU A 42 -12.64 -51.83 -53.10
C GLU A 42 -11.96 -50.45 -52.95
N LYS A 43 -12.68 -49.48 -52.38
CA LYS A 43 -12.15 -48.13 -52.13
C LYS A 43 -11.09 -48.10 -51.02
N ALA A 44 -11.21 -48.97 -50.02
CA ALA A 44 -10.23 -49.13 -48.96
C ALA A 44 -8.94 -49.79 -49.47
N GLU A 45 -9.05 -50.87 -50.26
CA GLU A 45 -7.88 -51.57 -50.83
C GLU A 45 -7.13 -50.71 -51.85
N LYS A 46 -7.81 -49.75 -52.51
CA LYS A 46 -7.18 -48.79 -53.42
C LYS A 46 -6.42 -47.66 -52.73
N ASN A 47 -6.87 -47.24 -51.55
CA ASN A 47 -6.36 -46.04 -50.87
C ASN A 47 -5.46 -46.35 -49.66
N LEU A 48 -5.45 -47.58 -49.16
CA LEU A 48 -4.74 -47.95 -47.94
C LEU A 48 -3.58 -48.89 -48.22
N GLU A 49 -2.40 -48.46 -47.79
CA GLU A 49 -1.16 -49.19 -47.93
C GLU A 49 -0.58 -49.57 -46.56
N GLN A 50 0.12 -50.71 -46.50
CA GLN A 50 0.89 -51.16 -45.35
C GLN A 50 2.37 -51.25 -45.70
N CYS A 51 3.23 -50.78 -44.79
CA CYS A 51 4.68 -50.94 -44.91
C CYS A 51 5.09 -52.40 -44.65
N LYS A 52 5.72 -53.05 -45.65
CA LYS A 52 6.11 -54.47 -45.59
C LYS A 52 7.55 -54.65 -45.08
N THR A 53 8.47 -53.85 -45.58
CA THR A 53 9.89 -53.86 -45.25
C THR A 53 10.38 -52.42 -45.11
N PHE A 54 11.06 -52.13 -44.01
CA PHE A 54 11.70 -50.82 -43.77
C PHE A 54 13.13 -51.08 -43.30
N GLU A 55 14.10 -50.79 -44.17
CA GLU A 55 15.52 -50.93 -43.86
C GLU A 55 16.03 -49.66 -43.18
N ILE A 56 16.40 -49.76 -41.90
CA ILE A 56 16.89 -48.63 -41.11
C ILE A 56 18.36 -48.40 -41.48
N SER A 57 18.61 -47.36 -42.27
CA SER A 57 19.96 -46.82 -42.50
C SER A 57 20.08 -45.51 -41.72
N LEU A 58 21.12 -45.39 -40.89
CA LEU A 58 21.44 -44.12 -40.21
C LEU A 58 22.28 -43.24 -41.13
N PRO A 59 22.22 -41.91 -40.98
CA PRO A 59 23.13 -41.00 -41.68
C PRO A 59 24.61 -41.35 -41.44
N PRO A 60 25.50 -41.10 -42.40
CA PRO A 60 26.93 -41.36 -42.24
C PRO A 60 27.53 -40.46 -41.15
N SER A 61 28.31 -41.05 -40.25
CA SER A 61 28.99 -40.36 -39.15
C SER A 61 29.82 -39.16 -39.59
N ILE A 62 29.66 -38.03 -38.89
CA ILE A 62 30.51 -36.84 -39.04
C ILE A 62 31.87 -37.07 -38.35
N THR A 63 31.83 -37.72 -37.18
CA THR A 63 32.99 -38.02 -36.33
C THR A 63 33.87 -39.17 -36.86
N GLY A 64 33.45 -39.89 -37.90
CA GLY A 64 34.22 -40.98 -38.54
C GLY A 64 34.21 -42.31 -37.79
N ILE A 65 33.35 -42.46 -36.77
CA ILE A 65 33.26 -43.67 -35.95
C ILE A 65 32.46 -44.72 -36.73
N THR A 66 33.06 -45.51 -37.62
CA THR A 66 32.31 -46.55 -38.37
C THR A 66 32.92 -47.95 -38.32
N SER A 67 34.08 -48.17 -37.70
CA SER A 67 34.66 -49.52 -37.52
C SER A 67 35.68 -49.56 -36.38
N GLU A 68 35.86 -50.73 -35.76
CA GLU A 68 36.53 -51.02 -34.48
C GLU A 68 37.99 -50.55 -34.28
N SER A 69 38.61 -49.82 -35.22
CA SER A 69 40.04 -49.53 -35.21
C SER A 69 40.46 -48.14 -34.69
N ASN A 70 39.55 -47.18 -34.48
CA ASN A 70 39.89 -45.85 -33.93
C ASN A 70 38.80 -45.35 -32.96
N LYS A 71 38.85 -45.77 -31.69
CA LYS A 71 37.94 -45.27 -30.65
C LYS A 71 38.46 -43.98 -30.04
N ILE A 72 37.81 -42.85 -30.34
CA ILE A 72 37.82 -41.69 -29.45
C ILE A 72 36.78 -42.00 -28.36
N GLU A 73 37.21 -42.15 -27.11
CA GLU A 73 36.30 -42.31 -25.98
C GLU A 73 35.86 -40.92 -25.49
N PHE A 74 34.74 -40.41 -26.02
CA PHE A 74 34.19 -39.10 -25.60
C PHE A 74 33.84 -39.03 -24.11
N LYS A 75 33.73 -40.19 -23.43
CA LYS A 75 33.48 -40.30 -21.98
C LYS A 75 34.69 -39.92 -21.12
N SER A 76 35.93 -39.99 -21.62
CA SER A 76 37.15 -39.65 -20.86
C SER A 76 37.75 -38.30 -21.24
N LEU A 77 37.05 -37.50 -22.06
CA LEU A 77 37.58 -36.26 -22.65
C LEU A 77 37.86 -35.15 -21.62
N PHE A 78 37.20 -35.18 -20.45
CA PHE A 78 37.32 -34.14 -19.41
C PHE A 78 37.58 -34.75 -18.00
N GLN A 79 38.83 -35.11 -17.67
CA GLN A 79 39.21 -35.65 -16.36
C GLN A 79 40.00 -34.64 -15.49
N THR A 80 39.50 -34.32 -14.28
CA THR A 80 40.09 -33.29 -13.40
C THR A 80 41.29 -33.79 -12.58
N PRO A 81 42.40 -33.01 -12.47
CA PRO A 81 43.55 -33.37 -11.63
C PRO A 81 43.26 -33.24 -10.12
N THR A 82 44.02 -33.97 -9.29
CA THR A 82 43.91 -33.94 -7.82
C THR A 82 44.66 -32.73 -7.22
N LEU A 83 43.95 -31.87 -6.48
CA LEU A 83 44.43 -30.56 -6.00
C LEU A 83 45.21 -30.57 -4.66
N ASN A 84 45.54 -31.73 -4.09
CA ASN A 84 46.12 -31.83 -2.74
C ASN A 84 47.65 -31.60 -2.74
N GLU A 85 48.08 -30.33 -2.72
CA GLU A 85 49.51 -29.95 -2.65
C GLU A 85 50.10 -29.81 -1.24
N LEU A 86 49.26 -29.87 -0.20
CA LEU A 86 49.60 -29.48 1.17
C LEU A 86 50.70 -30.35 1.83
N GLU A 87 50.74 -31.63 1.49
CA GLU A 87 51.80 -32.53 1.97
C GLU A 87 53.17 -32.13 1.42
N ALA A 88 53.22 -31.70 0.15
CA ALA A 88 54.45 -31.22 -0.48
C ALA A 88 54.90 -29.85 0.05
N VAL A 89 53.96 -28.95 0.36
CA VAL A 89 54.26 -27.60 0.90
C VAL A 89 54.79 -27.65 2.35
N SER A 90 54.38 -28.66 3.12
CA SER A 90 54.70 -28.77 4.54
C SER A 90 55.96 -29.58 4.85
N THR A 91 56.54 -30.29 3.87
CA THR A 91 57.66 -31.22 4.06
C THR A 91 58.94 -30.77 3.35
N ASN A 92 60.09 -31.01 3.99
CA ASN A 92 61.42 -30.89 3.41
C ASN A 92 61.70 -32.08 2.46
N PRO A 93 62.69 -31.99 1.55
CA PRO A 93 63.13 -33.13 0.72
C PRO A 93 63.54 -34.37 1.54
N ASP A 94 63.88 -34.20 2.82
CA ASP A 94 64.19 -35.28 3.78
C ASP A 94 62.94 -35.86 4.49
N GLY A 95 61.72 -35.42 4.15
CA GLY A 95 60.45 -35.87 4.74
C GLY A 95 60.06 -35.24 6.09
N SER A 96 60.85 -34.28 6.61
CA SER A 96 60.56 -33.60 7.89
C SER A 96 59.74 -32.32 7.72
N SER A 97 58.89 -31.96 8.69
CA SER A 97 58.02 -30.77 8.61
C SER A 97 58.77 -29.43 8.77
N LEU A 98 58.46 -28.45 7.92
CA LEU A 98 59.09 -27.11 7.94
C LEU A 98 58.73 -26.30 9.19
N LYS A 99 59.74 -25.60 9.76
CA LYS A 99 59.55 -24.61 10.84
C LYS A 99 59.07 -23.27 10.27
N LEU A 100 58.31 -22.52 11.08
CA LEU A 100 57.87 -21.17 10.71
C LEU A 100 59.03 -20.17 10.66
N ASN A 101 59.00 -19.28 9.67
CA ASN A 101 59.99 -18.22 9.48
C ASN A 101 59.76 -17.03 10.44
N GLU A 102 60.75 -16.17 10.62
CA GLU A 102 60.65 -15.04 11.56
C GLU A 102 59.53 -14.05 11.22
N GLU A 103 59.27 -13.82 9.93
CA GLU A 103 58.16 -12.97 9.46
C GLU A 103 56.80 -13.59 9.80
N GLN A 104 56.66 -14.91 9.61
CA GLN A 104 55.45 -15.65 9.96
C GLN A 104 55.22 -15.64 11.48
N LEU A 105 56.28 -15.79 12.28
CA LEU A 105 56.19 -15.68 13.75
C LEU A 105 55.78 -14.29 14.23
N LYS A 106 56.23 -13.22 13.55
CA LYS A 106 55.77 -11.85 13.82
C LYS A 106 54.29 -11.68 13.45
N ALA A 107 53.86 -12.23 12.31
CA ALA A 107 52.46 -12.21 11.87
C ALA A 107 51.54 -12.93 12.88
N VAL A 108 51.93 -14.12 13.34
CA VAL A 108 51.21 -14.88 14.38
C VAL A 108 51.06 -14.04 15.65
N ARG A 109 52.12 -13.32 16.07
CA ARG A 109 52.05 -12.48 17.26
C ARG A 109 51.10 -11.29 17.11
N GLN A 110 51.04 -10.69 15.92
CA GLN A 110 50.23 -9.50 15.67
C GLN A 110 48.75 -9.83 15.43
N THR A 111 48.48 -10.87 14.63
CA THR A 111 47.15 -11.16 14.07
C THR A 111 46.60 -12.53 14.44
N GLY A 112 47.45 -13.45 14.95
CA GLY A 112 47.09 -14.86 15.13
C GLY A 112 47.09 -15.67 13.82
N GLU A 113 47.60 -15.07 12.74
CA GLU A 113 47.59 -15.64 11.40
C GLU A 113 48.98 -15.68 10.78
N PHE A 114 49.21 -16.60 9.83
CA PHE A 114 50.42 -16.64 9.01
C PHE A 114 50.14 -17.11 7.58
N GLU A 115 51.03 -16.75 6.66
CA GLU A 115 50.91 -17.07 5.23
C GLU A 115 52.07 -17.96 4.75
N VAL A 116 51.78 -18.91 3.86
CA VAL A 116 52.74 -19.85 3.25
C VAL A 116 52.59 -19.83 1.74
N ASN A 117 53.68 -19.75 0.98
CA ASN A 117 53.62 -19.76 -0.48
C ASN A 117 53.20 -21.14 -1.01
N SER A 118 52.42 -21.17 -2.09
CA SER A 118 52.07 -22.40 -2.81
C SER A 118 53.22 -22.87 -3.72
N ILE A 119 53.29 -24.19 -3.97
CA ILE A 119 54.29 -24.82 -4.87
C ILE A 119 53.70 -25.01 -6.26
N HIS A 120 52.48 -25.54 -6.38
CA HIS A 120 51.83 -25.70 -7.67
C HIS A 120 51.28 -24.38 -8.23
N PHE A 121 51.07 -23.35 -7.39
CA PHE A 121 50.51 -22.04 -7.78
C PHE A 121 51.47 -20.88 -7.45
N PRO A 122 52.40 -20.53 -8.37
CA PRO A 122 53.32 -19.42 -8.15
C PRO A 122 52.57 -18.08 -7.98
N GLY A 123 52.92 -17.33 -6.94
CA GLY A 123 52.30 -16.04 -6.60
C GLY A 123 51.12 -16.12 -5.62
N GLN A 124 50.59 -17.32 -5.32
CA GLN A 124 49.52 -17.51 -4.34
C GLN A 124 50.03 -17.97 -2.98
N ARG A 125 49.27 -17.64 -1.92
CA ARG A 125 49.61 -17.98 -0.54
C ARG A 125 48.44 -18.65 0.19
N HIS A 126 48.76 -19.66 0.98
CA HIS A 126 47.86 -20.27 1.98
C HIS A 126 47.91 -19.46 3.27
N ARG A 127 46.77 -18.91 3.70
CA ARG A 127 46.61 -18.19 4.96
C ARG A 127 46.01 -19.11 6.02
N TRP A 128 46.69 -19.21 7.14
CA TRP A 128 46.33 -20.04 8.29
C TRP A 128 46.02 -19.18 9.50
N ARG A 129 44.94 -19.50 10.23
CA ARG A 129 44.59 -18.89 11.51
C ARG A 129 44.74 -19.90 12.62
N LEU A 130 45.41 -19.48 13.70
CA LEU A 130 45.53 -20.28 14.91
C LEU A 130 44.25 -20.23 15.74
N SER A 131 44.03 -21.26 16.54
CA SER A 131 42.94 -21.25 17.50
C SER A 131 43.19 -20.19 18.58
N ASN A 132 42.11 -19.59 19.08
CA ASN A 132 42.17 -18.61 20.18
C ASN A 132 42.72 -19.22 21.47
N LEU A 133 42.70 -20.56 21.59
CA LEU A 133 43.33 -21.30 22.68
C LEU A 133 44.86 -21.29 22.59
N LEU A 134 45.44 -21.18 21.39
CA LEU A 134 46.89 -21.18 21.22
C LEU A 134 47.43 -19.74 21.27
N GLN A 135 46.93 -18.89 20.37
CA GLN A 135 47.29 -17.49 20.35
C GLN A 135 46.26 -16.69 19.57
N SER A 136 45.65 -15.72 20.24
CA SER A 136 44.65 -14.85 19.62
C SER A 136 45.28 -13.76 18.74
N GLY A 137 46.39 -13.17 19.19
CA GLY A 137 47.07 -12.07 18.51
C GLY A 137 46.75 -10.69 19.11
N ILE A 138 47.68 -9.74 18.98
CA ILE A 138 47.57 -8.42 19.64
C ILE A 138 46.39 -7.60 19.10
N GLN A 139 46.19 -7.56 17.78
CA GLN A 139 45.11 -6.81 17.13
C GLN A 139 43.72 -7.32 17.50
N PRO A 140 43.36 -8.61 17.29
CA PRO A 140 42.04 -9.12 17.65
C PRO A 140 41.76 -9.03 19.15
N ALA A 141 42.79 -9.19 20.01
CA ALA A 141 42.61 -8.98 21.45
C ALA A 141 42.34 -7.50 21.82
N ASN A 142 42.90 -6.54 21.10
CA ASN A 142 42.54 -5.12 21.25
C ASN A 142 41.12 -4.85 20.74
N GLU A 143 40.67 -5.52 19.67
CA GLU A 143 39.29 -5.39 19.19
C GLU A 143 38.27 -5.93 20.20
N VAL A 144 38.57 -7.06 20.85
CA VAL A 144 37.74 -7.59 21.95
C VAL A 144 37.67 -6.59 23.12
N LEU A 145 38.81 -6.01 23.52
CA LEU A 145 38.85 -4.97 24.54
C LEU A 145 37.99 -3.75 24.14
N TYR A 146 38.14 -3.24 22.92
CA TYR A 146 37.34 -2.10 22.46
C TYR A 146 35.85 -2.42 22.40
N LYS A 147 35.48 -3.66 22.05
CA LYS A 147 34.09 -4.12 22.09
C LYS A 147 33.57 -4.10 23.52
N GLU A 148 34.27 -4.67 24.49
CA GLU A 148 33.86 -4.70 25.90
C GLU A 148 33.81 -3.28 26.52
N LEU A 149 34.78 -2.41 26.20
CA LEU A 149 34.75 -1.00 26.58
C LEU A 149 33.54 -0.27 25.97
N SER A 150 33.18 -0.60 24.72
CA SER A 150 32.00 -0.03 24.08
C SER A 150 30.70 -0.46 24.79
N TRP A 151 30.63 -1.68 25.33
CA TRP A 151 29.49 -2.15 26.14
C TRP A 151 29.39 -1.39 27.46
N ALA A 152 30.51 -1.18 28.17
CA ALA A 152 30.53 -0.38 29.39
C ALA A 152 30.04 1.05 29.12
N LEU A 153 30.51 1.64 28.02
CA LEU A 153 30.21 3.01 27.63
C LEU A 153 28.76 3.16 27.10
N TYR A 154 28.21 2.12 26.45
CA TYR A 154 26.82 2.03 26.03
C TYR A 154 25.84 2.17 27.21
N ILE A 155 26.13 1.52 28.33
CA ILE A 155 25.29 1.59 29.54
C ILE A 155 25.25 3.02 30.09
N LEU A 156 26.37 3.73 30.06
CA LEU A 156 26.46 5.10 30.57
C LEU A 156 25.83 6.12 29.61
N ILE A 157 26.19 6.09 28.33
CA ILE A 157 25.77 7.13 27.39
C ILE A 157 24.35 6.90 26.90
N ILE A 158 23.96 5.66 26.59
CA ILE A 158 22.66 5.40 25.97
C ILE A 158 21.65 5.01 27.02
N TYR A 159 21.92 3.95 27.80
CA TYR A 159 20.93 3.43 28.72
C TYR A 159 20.60 4.43 29.84
N ALA A 160 21.58 5.11 30.44
CA ALA A 160 21.31 6.10 31.48
C ALA A 160 20.57 7.35 30.94
N LEU A 161 20.97 7.86 29.77
CA LEU A 161 20.28 9.01 29.15
C LEU A 161 18.84 8.67 28.73
N ASP A 162 18.60 7.45 28.24
CA ASP A 162 17.25 6.99 27.90
C ASP A 162 16.33 7.01 29.12
N ARG A 163 16.85 6.71 30.33
CA ARG A 163 16.06 6.79 31.58
C ARG A 163 15.69 8.23 31.97
N ILE A 164 16.36 9.23 31.43
CA ILE A 164 16.03 10.64 31.65
C ILE A 164 15.06 11.14 30.56
N ILE A 165 15.40 10.93 29.29
CA ILE A 165 14.81 11.65 28.15
C ILE A 165 13.73 10.85 27.39
N SER A 166 13.75 9.51 27.46
CA SER A 166 12.87 8.66 26.64
C SER A 166 11.38 8.93 26.88
N ASN A 167 10.52 8.52 25.95
CA ASN A 167 9.07 8.60 26.09
C ASN A 167 8.49 7.42 26.87
N CYS A 168 9.28 6.38 27.17
CA CYS A 168 8.85 5.19 27.90
C CYS A 168 9.84 4.83 29.02
N PHE A 169 9.32 4.56 30.22
CA PHE A 169 10.10 4.19 31.41
C PHE A 169 11.26 5.17 31.68
N SER A 170 10.91 6.44 31.88
CA SER A 170 11.85 7.55 32.10
C SER A 170 11.30 8.59 33.06
N PHE A 171 12.16 9.51 33.51
CA PHE A 171 11.74 10.65 34.33
C PHE A 171 10.81 11.60 33.57
N LYS A 172 11.08 11.86 32.29
CA LYS A 172 10.20 12.67 31.42
C LYS A 172 8.80 12.07 31.28
N ALA A 173 8.71 10.75 31.14
CA ALA A 173 7.44 10.04 31.05
C ALA A 173 6.65 10.14 32.37
N THR A 174 7.32 10.02 33.52
CA THR A 174 6.72 10.25 34.85
C THR A 174 6.10 11.65 34.95
N LEU A 175 6.85 12.69 34.57
CA LEU A 175 6.38 14.07 34.63
C LEU A 175 5.16 14.29 33.69
N ARG A 176 5.18 13.67 32.51
CA ARG A 176 4.08 13.72 31.55
C ARG A 176 2.83 13.02 32.09
N SER A 177 2.96 11.82 32.66
CA SER A 177 1.85 11.07 33.24
C SER A 177 1.22 11.81 34.41
N TRP A 178 2.02 12.44 35.29
CA TRP A 178 1.51 13.29 36.36
C TRP A 178 0.70 14.49 35.85
N LYS A 179 1.22 15.19 34.82
CA LYS A 179 0.53 16.33 34.21
C LYS A 179 -0.77 15.92 33.51
N GLN A 180 -0.76 14.82 32.75
CA GLN A 180 -1.91 14.39 31.95
C GLN A 180 -2.99 13.66 32.77
N GLY A 181 -2.60 12.91 33.81
CA GLY A 181 -3.51 12.16 34.67
C GLY A 181 -3.99 12.96 35.88
N PHE A 182 -3.11 13.11 36.88
CA PHE A 182 -3.46 13.65 38.20
C PHE A 182 -3.92 15.12 38.15
N VAL A 183 -3.10 16.00 37.54
CA VAL A 183 -3.41 17.44 37.46
C VAL A 183 -4.69 17.69 36.65
N ASN A 184 -4.88 16.92 35.57
CA ASN A 184 -6.06 17.03 34.73
C ASN A 184 -7.34 16.60 35.45
N ALA A 185 -7.32 15.52 36.24
CA ALA A 185 -8.52 15.08 36.94
C ALA A 185 -8.98 16.04 38.05
N LEU A 186 -8.03 16.63 38.78
CA LEU A 186 -8.32 17.52 39.91
C LEU A 186 -8.69 18.96 39.47
N ILE A 187 -7.95 19.51 38.52
CA ILE A 187 -8.13 20.90 38.06
C ILE A 187 -9.05 20.97 36.84
N GLY A 188 -9.04 19.96 35.98
CA GLY A 188 -9.62 20.04 34.64
C GLY A 188 -8.73 20.92 33.76
N LEU A 189 -7.67 20.34 33.18
CA LEU A 189 -6.82 21.05 32.23
C LEU A 189 -7.62 21.43 30.97
N PRO A 190 -7.23 22.50 30.27
CA PRO A 190 -7.93 22.93 29.08
C PRO A 190 -7.87 21.83 28.02
N ALA A 191 -9.04 21.42 27.55
CA ALA A 191 -9.19 20.47 26.46
C ALA A 191 -9.75 21.21 25.24
N VAL A 192 -8.89 21.34 24.26
CA VAL A 192 -9.04 22.17 23.07
C VAL A 192 -8.68 21.29 21.89
N TYR A 193 -9.43 21.38 20.81
CA TYR A 193 -8.90 20.98 19.51
C TYR A 193 -8.49 22.25 18.76
N SER A 194 -7.35 22.19 18.08
CA SER A 194 -7.15 23.11 16.98
C SER A 194 -8.16 22.73 15.90
N SER A 195 -8.84 23.70 15.30
CA SER A 195 -9.43 23.52 13.96
C SER A 195 -8.40 22.85 13.07
N ASP A 196 -8.82 22.23 11.97
CA ASP A 196 -7.88 21.60 11.04
C ASP A 196 -6.97 22.68 10.42
N ILE A 197 -5.87 23.01 11.14
CA ILE A 197 -4.93 24.07 10.79
C ILE A 197 -4.31 23.72 9.45
N ASP A 198 -4.06 22.44 9.20
CA ASP A 198 -3.46 21.98 7.96
C ASP A 198 -4.40 22.21 6.78
N SER A 199 -5.71 21.90 6.89
CA SER A 199 -6.64 22.23 5.79
C SER A 199 -6.87 23.73 5.62
N GLN A 200 -6.86 24.52 6.70
CA GLN A 200 -6.94 25.98 6.60
C GLN A 200 -5.68 26.59 5.96
N VAL A 201 -4.49 26.11 6.33
CA VAL A 201 -3.22 26.50 5.71
C VAL A 201 -3.21 26.12 4.23
N GLU A 202 -3.69 24.93 3.88
CA GLU A 202 -3.79 24.49 2.49
C GLU A 202 -4.79 25.32 1.68
N ASN A 203 -5.92 25.71 2.27
CA ASN A 203 -6.87 26.61 1.63
C ASN A 203 -6.26 28.00 1.37
N GLU A 204 -5.54 28.56 2.35
CA GLU A 204 -4.84 29.84 2.17
C GLU A 204 -3.66 29.73 1.19
N ARG A 205 -2.96 28.59 1.16
CA ARG A 205 -1.94 28.27 0.15
C ARG A 205 -2.54 28.29 -1.25
N ASN A 206 -3.64 27.57 -1.46
CA ASN A 206 -4.31 27.48 -2.76
C ASN A 206 -4.79 28.85 -3.25
N LYS A 207 -5.32 29.69 -2.34
CA LYS A 207 -5.63 31.10 -2.66
C LYS A 207 -4.37 31.86 -3.06
N PHE A 208 -3.30 31.76 -2.27
CA PHE A 208 -2.06 32.48 -2.53
C PHE A 208 -1.43 32.10 -3.87
N LEU A 209 -1.46 30.84 -4.29
CA LEU A 209 -0.89 30.42 -5.57
C LEU A 209 -1.55 31.11 -6.79
N VAL A 210 -2.83 31.45 -6.66
CA VAL A 210 -3.69 31.83 -7.79
C VAL A 210 -4.13 33.30 -7.74
N ILE A 211 -4.05 33.95 -6.58
CA ILE A 211 -4.59 35.31 -6.37
C ILE A 211 -4.06 36.40 -7.33
N GLU A 212 -2.90 36.20 -7.95
CA GLU A 212 -2.31 37.15 -8.91
C GLU A 212 -2.76 36.92 -10.37
N LEU A 213 -3.46 35.81 -10.65
CA LEU A 213 -3.90 35.48 -11.99
C LEU A 213 -5.02 36.41 -12.47
N LEU A 214 -5.02 36.67 -13.77
CA LEU A 214 -6.06 37.40 -14.49
C LEU A 214 -6.65 36.49 -15.57
N PRO A 215 -7.97 36.54 -15.83
CA PRO A 215 -8.54 35.80 -16.95
C PRO A 215 -7.98 36.37 -18.25
N HIS A 216 -7.68 35.49 -19.22
CA HIS A 216 -7.22 35.91 -20.54
C HIS A 216 -8.28 36.81 -21.22
N GLU A 217 -7.88 37.81 -22.00
CA GLU A 217 -8.78 38.82 -22.58
C GLU A 217 -9.94 38.20 -23.39
N SER A 218 -9.69 37.08 -24.06
CA SER A 218 -10.71 36.34 -24.83
C SER A 218 -11.74 35.60 -23.98
N GLU A 219 -11.41 35.25 -22.72
CA GLU A 219 -12.26 34.42 -21.84
C GLU A 219 -12.91 35.25 -20.71
N LYS A 220 -12.69 36.57 -20.68
CA LYS A 220 -13.19 37.44 -19.61
C LYS A 220 -14.73 37.50 -19.53
N GLU A 221 -15.42 37.58 -20.67
CA GLU A 221 -16.89 37.57 -20.69
C GLU A 221 -17.47 36.24 -20.19
N MET A 222 -16.79 35.14 -20.51
CA MET A 222 -17.13 33.79 -20.04
C MET A 222 -16.91 33.68 -18.52
N HIS A 223 -15.81 34.25 -18.01
CA HIS A 223 -15.50 34.32 -16.58
C HIS A 223 -16.64 34.98 -15.79
N ASP A 224 -17.04 36.19 -16.20
CA ASP A 224 -18.05 36.98 -15.49
C ASP A 224 -19.42 36.31 -15.53
N ALA A 225 -19.82 35.73 -16.68
CA ALA A 225 -21.08 35.02 -16.83
C ALA A 225 -21.14 33.75 -15.97
N PHE A 226 -20.04 32.99 -15.90
CA PHE A 226 -19.92 31.80 -15.07
C PHE A 226 -20.01 32.14 -13.58
N CYS A 227 -19.23 33.12 -13.11
CA CYS A 227 -19.21 33.51 -11.70
C CYS A 227 -20.55 34.08 -11.22
N ALA A 228 -21.31 34.76 -12.10
CA ALA A 228 -22.67 35.21 -11.79
C ALA A 228 -23.67 34.06 -11.54
N GLN A 229 -23.41 32.87 -12.10
CA GLN A 229 -24.28 31.69 -11.95
C GLN A 229 -24.05 30.95 -10.62
N ILE A 230 -22.86 31.06 -10.01
CA ILE A 230 -22.47 30.28 -8.82
C ILE A 230 -23.34 30.56 -7.58
N PRO A 231 -23.64 31.82 -7.20
CA PRO A 231 -24.52 32.09 -6.07
C PRO A 231 -25.89 31.43 -6.21
N ILE A 232 -26.46 31.46 -7.42
CA ILE A 232 -27.78 30.88 -7.74
C ILE A 232 -27.74 29.35 -7.53
N LEU A 233 -26.68 28.70 -8.00
CA LEU A 233 -26.51 27.24 -7.84
C LEU A 233 -26.33 26.83 -6.37
N LEU A 234 -25.57 27.61 -5.59
CA LEU A 234 -25.35 27.36 -4.15
C LEU A 234 -26.63 27.54 -3.34
N GLU A 235 -27.44 28.55 -3.66
CA GLU A 235 -28.73 28.79 -3.00
C GLU A 235 -29.71 27.63 -3.27
N MET A 236 -29.83 27.19 -4.53
CA MET A 236 -30.65 26.03 -4.90
C MET A 236 -30.19 24.73 -4.21
N MET A 237 -28.87 24.51 -4.09
CA MET A 237 -28.31 23.35 -3.38
C MET A 237 -28.62 23.40 -1.87
N ALA A 238 -28.50 24.59 -1.25
CA ALA A 238 -28.81 24.78 0.17
C ALA A 238 -30.30 24.56 0.47
N GLU A 239 -31.19 24.97 -0.43
CA GLU A 239 -32.63 24.69 -0.35
C GLU A 239 -32.93 23.20 -0.47
N TYR A 240 -32.32 22.51 -1.43
CA TYR A 240 -32.50 21.07 -1.63
C TYR A 240 -32.10 20.25 -0.39
N ASN A 241 -30.91 20.51 0.17
CA ASN A 241 -30.41 19.81 1.36
C ASN A 241 -31.30 20.04 2.60
N LYS A 242 -32.09 21.12 2.62
CA LYS A 242 -32.99 21.48 3.72
C LYS A 242 -34.41 20.89 3.54
N TYR A 243 -34.81 20.56 2.32
CA TYR A 243 -36.16 20.07 1.98
C TYR A 243 -36.11 18.82 1.09
N ILE A 244 -35.83 17.67 1.71
CA ILE A 244 -35.76 16.35 1.04
C ILE A 244 -37.12 15.90 0.41
N TYR A 245 -38.23 16.64 0.60
CA TYR A 245 -39.59 16.19 0.26
C TYR A 245 -40.46 17.20 -0.51
N ARG A 246 -39.90 18.03 -1.40
CA ARG A 246 -40.75 18.80 -2.34
C ARG A 246 -40.73 18.17 -3.74
N GLU A 247 -41.88 17.65 -4.16
CA GLU A 247 -42.18 17.05 -5.48
C GLU A 247 -42.06 18.02 -6.68
N ASN A 248 -41.67 19.28 -6.48
CA ASN A 248 -41.69 20.27 -7.55
C ASN A 248 -40.33 20.42 -8.25
N GLN A 249 -40.34 19.95 -9.49
CA GLN A 249 -39.32 19.98 -10.53
C GLN A 249 -38.78 21.40 -10.81
N ASN A 250 -37.68 21.79 -10.19
CA ASN A 250 -36.79 22.79 -10.78
C ASN A 250 -35.41 22.14 -10.93
N CYS A 251 -35.08 21.69 -12.13
CA CYS A 251 -33.73 21.20 -12.43
C CYS A 251 -32.74 22.34 -12.17
N PRO A 252 -31.63 22.09 -11.44
CA PRO A 252 -30.58 23.09 -11.32
C PRO A 252 -30.05 23.41 -12.73
N PRO A 253 -29.85 24.69 -13.08
CA PRO A 253 -29.34 25.05 -14.40
C PRO A 253 -28.01 24.36 -14.66
N ARG A 254 -27.80 23.90 -15.90
CA ARG A 254 -26.53 23.28 -16.30
C ARG A 254 -25.41 24.30 -16.10
N MET A 255 -24.31 23.84 -15.51
CA MET A 255 -23.14 24.67 -15.28
C MET A 255 -22.60 25.21 -16.62
N LEU A 256 -22.41 26.52 -16.71
CA LEU A 256 -21.80 27.16 -17.89
C LEU A 256 -20.33 26.74 -18.05
N PRO A 257 -19.80 26.73 -19.28
CA PRO A 257 -18.36 26.55 -19.49
C PRO A 257 -17.58 27.66 -18.78
N TYR A 258 -16.42 27.31 -18.24
CA TYR A 258 -15.59 28.21 -17.45
C TYR A 258 -14.17 28.35 -18.06
N PRO A 259 -13.52 29.50 -17.84
CA PRO A 259 -12.16 29.76 -18.33
C PRO A 259 -11.12 28.80 -17.77
N HIS A 260 -10.15 28.45 -18.61
CA HIS A 260 -8.97 27.65 -18.26
C HIS A 260 -7.65 28.36 -18.56
N HIS A 261 -7.69 29.45 -19.34
CA HIS A 261 -6.51 30.23 -19.71
C HIS A 261 -6.42 31.51 -18.86
N PHE A 262 -5.28 31.69 -18.22
CA PHE A 262 -5.00 32.81 -17.33
C PHE A 262 -3.68 33.46 -17.70
N VAL A 263 -3.54 34.73 -17.34
CA VAL A 263 -2.32 35.51 -17.57
C VAL A 263 -1.82 36.04 -16.24
N THR A 264 -0.52 35.93 -16.00
CA THR A 264 0.12 36.57 -14.84
C THR A 264 0.31 38.07 -15.09
N PRO A 265 0.54 38.88 -14.03
CA PRO A 265 0.87 40.30 -14.22
C PRO A 265 2.14 40.55 -15.06
N ASN A 266 3.00 39.53 -15.20
CA ASN A 266 4.21 39.55 -16.03
C ASN A 266 3.96 39.04 -17.47
N ASN A 267 2.71 38.91 -17.91
CA ASN A 267 2.31 38.40 -19.22
C ASN A 267 2.83 36.97 -19.53
N ILE A 268 2.96 36.13 -18.50
CA ILE A 268 3.17 34.68 -18.69
C ILE A 268 1.80 34.02 -18.83
N ASP A 269 1.61 33.28 -19.92
CA ASP A 269 0.42 32.48 -20.18
C ASP A 269 0.40 31.23 -19.29
N ILE A 270 -0.73 30.99 -18.64
CA ILE A 270 -0.98 29.87 -17.74
C ILE A 270 -2.19 29.10 -18.26
N ASP A 271 -1.97 27.83 -18.54
CA ASP A 271 -3.00 26.93 -19.03
C ASP A 271 -3.30 25.84 -17.99
N LEU A 272 -4.55 25.83 -17.49
CA LEU A 272 -5.02 24.89 -16.47
C LEU A 272 -5.92 23.78 -17.03
N ARG A 273 -5.98 23.59 -18.36
CA ARG A 273 -6.80 22.52 -18.99
C ARG A 273 -6.49 21.12 -18.46
N LEU A 274 -5.21 20.84 -18.13
CA LEU A 274 -4.78 19.54 -17.60
C LEU A 274 -5.35 19.21 -16.21
N TYR A 275 -5.87 20.18 -15.46
CA TYR A 275 -6.44 19.92 -14.13
C TYR A 275 -7.90 19.42 -14.19
N ASN A 276 -8.51 19.38 -15.38
CA ASN A 276 -9.85 18.81 -15.57
C ASN A 276 -9.81 17.27 -15.58
N ASN A 277 -10.50 16.66 -14.62
CA ASN A 277 -10.57 15.21 -14.45
C ASN A 277 -11.17 14.47 -15.66
N ASP A 278 -12.17 15.05 -16.35
CA ASP A 278 -12.85 14.39 -17.46
C ASP A 278 -11.97 14.36 -18.73
N LEU A 279 -11.11 15.36 -18.88
CA LEU A 279 -10.13 15.43 -19.96
C LEU A 279 -8.97 14.45 -19.68
N GLN A 280 -8.52 14.37 -18.42
CA GLN A 280 -7.44 13.47 -17.99
C GLN A 280 -7.78 11.99 -18.18
N THR A 281 -9.01 11.56 -17.93
CA THR A 281 -9.41 10.15 -18.13
C THR A 281 -9.31 9.73 -19.59
N LYS A 282 -9.75 10.59 -20.52
CA LYS A 282 -9.63 10.37 -21.97
C LYS A 282 -8.17 10.38 -22.45
N LEU A 283 -7.38 11.32 -21.94
CA LEU A 283 -5.94 11.37 -22.25
C LEU A 283 -5.19 10.14 -21.77
N THR A 284 -5.50 9.63 -20.58
CA THR A 284 -4.81 8.46 -20.02
C THR A 284 -5.00 7.22 -20.91
N SER A 285 -6.19 7.02 -21.48
CA SER A 285 -6.42 5.93 -22.44
C SER A 285 -5.58 6.09 -23.72
N ILE A 286 -5.48 7.31 -24.26
CA ILE A 286 -4.74 7.59 -25.51
C ILE A 286 -3.22 7.50 -25.28
N ILE A 287 -2.72 7.99 -24.14
CA ILE A 287 -1.30 7.91 -23.80
C ILE A 287 -0.89 6.44 -23.61
N SER A 288 -1.75 5.61 -23.00
CA SER A 288 -1.42 4.19 -22.81
C SER A 288 -1.35 3.41 -24.13
N THR A 289 -2.22 3.72 -25.11
CA THR A 289 -2.13 3.12 -26.46
C THR A 289 -0.88 3.60 -27.20
N LEU A 290 -0.57 4.91 -27.17
CA LEU A 290 0.58 5.47 -27.86
C LEU A 290 1.93 4.95 -27.34
N LEU A 291 2.08 4.82 -26.01
CA LEU A 291 3.32 4.31 -25.40
C LEU A 291 3.51 2.81 -25.62
N SER A 292 2.42 2.04 -25.69
CA SER A 292 2.49 0.59 -25.90
C SER A 292 2.71 0.18 -27.36
N GLY A 293 2.17 0.95 -28.33
CA GLY A 293 2.23 0.61 -29.75
C GLY A 293 3.51 1.04 -30.49
N ASN A 294 4.18 2.11 -30.06
CA ASN A 294 5.19 2.80 -30.90
C ASN A 294 6.67 2.62 -30.49
N THR A 295 6.99 1.72 -29.55
CA THR A 295 8.40 1.51 -29.14
C THR A 295 8.93 0.19 -29.70
N PRO A 296 9.66 0.20 -30.84
CA PRO A 296 10.17 -1.03 -31.43
C PRO A 296 11.20 -1.67 -30.50
N LYS A 297 10.98 -2.92 -30.09
CA LYS A 297 11.94 -3.71 -29.30
C LYS A 297 13.35 -3.71 -29.92
N ASN A 298 13.41 -3.59 -31.24
CA ASN A 298 14.64 -3.50 -32.01
C ASN A 298 15.47 -2.23 -31.68
N TRP A 299 14.84 -1.10 -31.38
CA TRP A 299 15.57 0.11 -30.96
C TRP A 299 16.29 -0.09 -29.62
N PHE A 300 15.62 -0.71 -28.64
CA PHE A 300 16.20 -0.92 -27.32
C PHE A 300 17.45 -1.79 -27.40
N ASN A 301 17.40 -2.89 -28.17
CA ASN A 301 18.54 -3.79 -28.34
C ASN A 301 19.72 -3.12 -29.05
N THR A 302 19.45 -2.38 -30.15
CA THR A 302 20.50 -1.66 -30.90
C THR A 302 21.16 -0.55 -30.08
N THR A 303 20.36 0.21 -29.32
CA THR A 303 20.85 1.35 -28.53
C THR A 303 21.55 0.90 -27.26
N LYS A 304 21.04 -0.14 -26.59
CA LYS A 304 21.72 -0.80 -25.47
C LYS A 304 23.11 -1.27 -25.88
N ARG A 305 23.24 -1.95 -27.03
CA ARG A 305 24.55 -2.39 -27.57
C ARG A 305 25.50 -1.22 -27.81
N ARG A 306 25.01 -0.15 -28.45
CA ARG A 306 25.80 1.08 -28.70
C ARG A 306 26.33 1.71 -27.40
N LEU A 307 25.47 1.87 -26.38
CA LEU A 307 25.84 2.51 -25.12
C LEU A 307 26.79 1.66 -24.27
N ILE A 308 26.60 0.34 -24.23
CA ILE A 308 27.52 -0.57 -23.54
C ILE A 308 28.93 -0.45 -24.12
N ASN A 309 29.05 -0.43 -25.45
CA ASN A 309 30.35 -0.29 -26.11
C ASN A 309 31.02 1.05 -25.79
N GLN A 310 30.24 2.14 -25.77
CA GLN A 310 30.76 3.46 -25.41
C GLN A 310 31.29 3.51 -23.96
N TYR A 311 30.49 3.07 -22.98
CA TYR A 311 30.88 3.14 -21.57
C TYR A 311 31.92 2.07 -21.17
N LYS A 312 32.07 1.00 -21.94
CA LYS A 312 33.15 0.02 -21.76
C LYS A 312 34.52 0.60 -22.11
N ASN A 313 34.59 1.45 -23.15
CA ASN A 313 35.81 2.18 -23.48
C ASN A 313 36.16 3.19 -22.38
N GLU A 314 35.16 3.84 -21.78
CA GLU A 314 35.38 4.71 -20.62
C GLU A 314 35.76 3.92 -19.35
N GLN A 315 35.26 2.68 -19.20
CA GLN A 315 35.57 1.81 -18.08
C GLN A 315 37.07 1.45 -18.03
N SER A 316 37.69 1.17 -19.17
CA SER A 316 39.13 0.88 -19.26
C SER A 316 39.99 2.13 -19.00
N GLU A 317 39.50 3.32 -19.34
CA GLU A 317 40.22 4.59 -19.13
C GLU A 317 40.11 5.13 -17.69
N LEU A 318 38.94 5.03 -17.05
CA LEU A 318 38.62 5.65 -15.76
C LEU A 318 38.48 4.65 -14.59
N GLY A 319 38.56 3.34 -14.85
CA GLY A 319 38.52 2.30 -13.82
C GLY A 319 37.16 2.15 -13.11
N LEU A 320 36.04 2.34 -13.83
CA LEU A 320 34.70 2.28 -13.24
C LEU A 320 34.26 0.86 -12.86
N SER A 321 33.43 0.78 -11.82
CA SER A 321 32.75 -0.47 -11.45
C SER A 321 31.71 -0.87 -12.49
N LYS A 322 31.54 -2.18 -12.68
CA LYS A 322 30.53 -2.76 -13.59
C LYS A 322 29.10 -2.27 -13.26
N GLU A 323 28.79 -2.07 -11.98
CA GLU A 323 27.48 -1.55 -11.52
C GLU A 323 27.27 -0.07 -11.90
N GLU A 324 28.32 0.74 -11.84
CA GLU A 324 28.25 2.16 -12.20
C GLU A 324 28.06 2.34 -13.71
N VAL A 325 28.73 1.50 -14.51
CA VAL A 325 28.54 1.43 -15.96
C VAL A 325 27.09 1.04 -16.30
N ALA A 326 26.55 0.00 -15.67
CA ALA A 326 25.16 -0.40 -15.87
C ALA A 326 24.17 0.71 -15.50
N LYS A 327 24.40 1.42 -14.38
CA LYS A 327 23.54 2.52 -13.94
C LYS A 327 23.59 3.70 -14.91
N ARG A 328 24.77 4.03 -15.47
CA ARG A 328 24.91 5.06 -16.50
C ARG A 328 24.21 4.69 -17.81
N VAL A 329 24.41 3.45 -18.29
CA VAL A 329 23.71 2.93 -19.47
C VAL A 329 22.20 3.01 -19.27
N GLN A 330 21.69 2.57 -18.12
CA GLN A 330 20.26 2.62 -17.82
C GLN A 330 19.73 4.06 -17.78
N ASN A 331 20.45 4.99 -17.16
CA ASN A 331 20.06 6.40 -17.11
C ASN A 331 19.99 7.01 -18.52
N GLN A 332 20.98 6.73 -19.36
CA GLN A 332 21.02 7.24 -20.73
C GLN A 332 19.92 6.63 -21.61
N LEU A 333 19.65 5.33 -21.47
CA LEU A 333 18.52 4.67 -22.12
C LEU A 333 17.18 5.27 -21.70
N ASN A 334 17.01 5.55 -20.40
CA ASN A 334 15.81 6.20 -19.89
C ASN A 334 15.63 7.60 -20.47
N ILE A 335 16.70 8.40 -20.59
CA ILE A 335 16.64 9.74 -21.20
C ILE A 335 16.23 9.65 -22.68
N GLU A 336 16.88 8.78 -23.47
CA GLU A 336 16.56 8.63 -24.89
C GLU A 336 15.14 8.07 -25.11
N TYR A 337 14.68 7.18 -24.23
CA TYR A 337 13.30 6.69 -24.24
C TYR A 337 12.29 7.80 -23.98
N VAL A 338 12.56 8.66 -22.98
CA VAL A 338 11.69 9.78 -22.60
C VAL A 338 11.58 10.81 -23.72
N GLU A 339 12.68 11.19 -24.36
CA GLU A 339 12.62 12.16 -25.47
C GLU A 339 11.83 11.61 -26.65
N ARG A 340 11.99 10.34 -27.01
CA ARG A 340 11.16 9.69 -28.05
C ARG A 340 9.69 9.64 -27.66
N ALA A 341 9.39 9.36 -26.40
CA ALA A 341 8.01 9.38 -25.89
C ALA A 341 7.41 10.80 -25.93
N PHE A 342 8.21 11.84 -25.68
CA PHE A 342 7.77 13.23 -25.81
C PHE A 342 7.55 13.63 -27.26
N GLU A 343 8.44 13.23 -28.18
CA GLU A 343 8.27 13.47 -29.62
C GLU A 343 7.02 12.78 -30.18
N THR A 344 6.70 11.55 -29.75
CA THR A 344 5.48 10.86 -30.20
C THR A 344 4.22 11.51 -29.67
N ILE A 345 4.21 12.01 -28.43
CA ILE A 345 3.07 12.71 -27.85
C ILE A 345 2.87 14.08 -28.49
N GLU A 346 3.94 14.86 -28.70
CA GLU A 346 3.88 16.19 -29.34
C GLU A 346 3.35 16.13 -30.78
N ASN A 347 3.66 15.06 -31.53
CA ASN A 347 3.27 14.90 -32.93
C ASN A 347 2.01 14.03 -33.14
N SER A 348 1.28 13.67 -32.08
CA SER A 348 0.11 12.80 -32.18
C SER A 348 -1.14 13.55 -32.64
N ASN A 349 -1.76 13.08 -33.73
CA ASN A 349 -2.99 13.68 -34.27
C ASN A 349 -4.19 13.50 -33.33
N GLU A 350 -4.28 12.36 -32.63
CA GLU A 350 -5.38 12.05 -31.71
C GLU A 350 -5.48 13.03 -30.52
N ILE A 351 -4.34 13.55 -30.04
CA ILE A 351 -4.29 14.53 -28.95
C ILE A 351 -4.63 15.93 -29.45
N GLU A 352 -4.20 16.28 -30.66
CA GLU A 352 -4.50 17.58 -31.27
C GLU A 352 -5.98 17.72 -31.63
N GLU A 353 -6.66 16.62 -32.03
CA GLU A 353 -8.10 16.57 -32.27
C GLU A 353 -8.94 16.84 -31.01
N LEU A 354 -8.45 16.45 -29.82
CA LEU A 354 -9.14 16.71 -28.54
C LEU A 354 -9.11 18.19 -28.16
N SER A 355 -7.93 18.82 -28.25
CA SER A 355 -7.76 20.24 -28.00
C SER A 355 -6.43 20.72 -28.58
N PRO A 356 -6.37 21.86 -29.28
CA PRO A 356 -5.15 22.34 -29.89
C PRO A 356 -4.08 22.68 -28.85
N GLY A 357 -2.83 22.28 -29.14
CA GLY A 357 -1.67 22.56 -28.30
C GLY A 357 -1.55 21.70 -27.02
N LEU A 358 -2.43 20.72 -26.85
CA LEU A 358 -2.49 19.87 -25.65
C LEU A 358 -1.26 18.94 -25.52
N GLY A 359 -0.70 18.47 -26.63
CA GLY A 359 0.52 17.64 -26.63
C GLY A 359 1.74 18.36 -26.04
N ARG A 360 1.95 19.62 -26.42
CA ARG A 360 3.03 20.47 -25.86
C ARG A 360 2.84 20.74 -24.37
N LEU A 361 1.60 20.96 -23.94
CA LEU A 361 1.27 21.17 -22.55
C LEU A 361 1.57 19.92 -21.70
N LEU A 362 1.20 18.73 -22.18
CA LEU A 362 1.51 17.45 -21.54
C LEU A 362 3.01 17.20 -21.39
N VAL A 363 3.78 17.43 -22.45
CA VAL A 363 5.24 17.27 -22.41
C VAL A 363 5.88 18.31 -21.47
N SER A 364 5.39 19.56 -21.50
CA SER A 364 5.90 20.58 -20.57
C SER A 364 5.66 20.18 -19.10
N GLN A 365 4.49 19.63 -18.78
CA GLN A 365 4.15 19.14 -17.45
C GLN A 365 5.01 17.92 -17.07
N ALA A 366 5.19 16.96 -17.96
CA ALA A 366 6.03 15.81 -17.70
C ALA A 366 7.51 16.21 -17.48
N ARG A 367 8.03 17.14 -18.29
CA ARG A 367 9.38 17.69 -18.14
C ARG A 367 9.57 18.40 -16.80
N SER A 368 8.58 19.16 -16.31
CA SER A 368 8.68 19.81 -14.99
C SER A 368 8.79 18.78 -13.87
N ILE A 369 7.94 17.75 -13.88
CA ILE A 369 7.96 16.70 -12.85
C ILE A 369 9.26 15.89 -12.89
N LEU A 370 9.75 15.51 -14.07
CA LEU A 370 11.03 14.82 -14.20
C LEU A 370 12.20 15.67 -13.69
N THR A 371 12.17 16.97 -13.97
CA THR A 371 13.15 17.93 -13.46
C THR A 371 13.12 17.98 -11.93
N MET A 372 11.94 18.18 -11.33
CA MET A 372 11.75 18.14 -9.88
C MET A 372 12.24 16.83 -9.26
N LYS A 373 11.95 15.69 -9.90
CA LYS A 373 12.40 14.36 -9.47
C LYS A 373 13.92 14.27 -9.49
N SER A 374 14.56 14.77 -10.54
CA SER A 374 16.02 14.77 -10.68
C SER A 374 16.69 15.63 -9.60
N VAL A 375 16.14 16.81 -9.29
CA VAL A 375 16.64 17.69 -8.22
C VAL A 375 16.58 16.99 -6.87
N VAL A 376 15.46 16.35 -6.55
CA VAL A 376 15.29 15.62 -5.30
C VAL A 376 16.26 14.43 -5.19
N GLN A 377 16.45 13.68 -6.28
CA GLN A 377 17.42 12.57 -6.31
C GLN A 377 18.85 13.07 -6.06
N ASN A 378 19.26 14.15 -6.72
CA ASN A 378 20.60 14.73 -6.54
C ASN A 378 20.83 15.21 -5.10
N LEU A 379 19.85 15.88 -4.49
CA LEU A 379 19.95 16.33 -3.09
C LEU A 379 20.03 15.16 -2.11
N ASN A 380 19.30 14.08 -2.36
CA ASN A 380 19.37 12.86 -1.54
C ASN A 380 20.73 12.16 -1.70
N ASP A 381 21.26 12.06 -2.91
CA ASP A 381 22.59 11.51 -3.17
C ASP A 381 23.68 12.32 -2.45
N ASP A 382 23.57 13.64 -2.44
CA ASP A 382 24.50 14.51 -1.73
C ASP A 382 24.39 14.40 -0.20
N LEU A 383 23.17 14.25 0.34
CA LEU A 383 22.97 13.92 1.75
C LEU A 383 23.62 12.57 2.10
N GLU A 384 23.46 11.54 1.26
CA GLU A 384 24.08 10.24 1.50
C GLU A 384 25.60 10.31 1.49
N LYS A 385 26.20 11.02 0.52
CA LYS A 385 27.65 11.26 0.48
C LYS A 385 28.11 11.99 1.75
N HIS A 386 27.40 13.03 2.17
CA HIS A 386 27.70 13.78 3.38
C HIS A 386 27.64 12.86 4.62
N LEU A 387 26.59 12.06 4.77
CA LEU A 387 26.45 11.13 5.90
C LEU A 387 27.53 10.03 5.89
N LYS A 388 27.94 9.53 4.72
CA LYS A 388 29.06 8.58 4.59
C LYS A 388 30.37 9.22 5.05
N MET A 389 30.68 10.43 4.59
CA MET A 389 31.86 11.18 5.01
C MET A 389 31.88 11.43 6.53
N ILE A 390 30.75 11.85 7.10
CA ILE A 390 30.61 12.07 8.55
C ILE A 390 30.78 10.76 9.31
N LYS A 391 30.18 9.65 8.83
CA LYS A 391 30.35 8.33 9.44
C LYS A 391 31.82 7.92 9.48
N GLU A 392 32.56 8.09 8.39
CA GLU A 392 33.99 7.79 8.32
C GLU A 392 34.81 8.71 9.24
N LYS A 393 34.45 9.99 9.35
CA LYS A 393 35.06 10.93 10.30
C LYS A 393 34.82 10.47 11.75
N LEU A 394 33.59 10.09 12.12
CA LEU A 394 33.24 9.60 13.45
C LEU A 394 33.97 8.28 13.81
N ILE A 395 34.15 7.38 12.84
CA ILE A 395 34.92 6.14 13.04
C ILE A 395 36.39 6.45 13.33
N ARG A 396 36.98 7.42 12.62
CA ARG A 396 38.38 7.85 12.81
C ARG A 396 38.61 8.57 14.15
N GLU A 397 37.74 9.52 14.51
CA GLU A 397 37.89 10.32 15.73
C GLU A 397 37.53 9.55 17.02
N HIS A 398 36.59 8.60 16.92
CA HIS A 398 36.04 7.89 18.08
C HIS A 398 35.99 6.37 17.88
N PRO A 399 37.13 5.65 17.96
CA PRO A 399 37.21 4.21 17.63
C PRO A 399 36.42 3.31 18.60
N ILE A 400 36.22 3.72 19.85
CA ILE A 400 35.47 2.94 20.85
C ILE A 400 33.96 3.26 20.77
N LYS A 401 33.59 4.55 20.70
CA LYS A 401 32.18 4.96 20.62
C LYS A 401 31.55 4.55 19.29
N SER A 402 32.32 4.55 18.20
CA SER A 402 31.84 4.12 16.87
C SER A 402 31.42 2.64 16.83
N LYS A 403 31.91 1.79 17.73
CA LYS A 403 31.43 0.40 17.86
C LYS A 403 30.00 0.32 18.40
N ILE A 404 29.51 1.38 19.05
CA ILE A 404 28.13 1.46 19.54
C ILE A 404 27.24 1.94 18.40
N HIS A 405 26.53 1.00 17.77
CA HIS A 405 25.66 1.28 16.62
C HIS A 405 24.65 2.41 16.90
N ARG A 406 23.93 2.34 18.03
CA ARG A 406 22.94 3.36 18.42
C ARG A 406 23.54 4.76 18.61
N TRP A 407 24.80 4.87 19.01
CA TRP A 407 25.45 6.17 19.18
C TRP A 407 25.78 6.79 17.81
N ILE A 408 26.30 5.97 16.87
CA ILE A 408 26.50 6.40 15.48
C ILE A 408 25.16 6.81 14.86
N GLU A 409 24.12 5.98 14.99
CA GLU A 409 22.79 6.29 14.44
C GLU A 409 22.25 7.61 14.99
N SER A 410 22.34 7.81 16.30
CA SER A 410 21.91 9.07 16.95
C SER A 410 22.68 10.28 16.42
N LYS A 411 24.00 10.15 16.23
CA LYS A 411 24.83 11.24 15.69
C LYS A 411 24.60 11.49 14.21
N LEU A 412 24.48 10.45 13.40
CA LEU A 412 24.11 10.59 11.99
C LEU A 412 22.71 11.15 11.83
N PHE A 413 21.79 10.84 12.75
CA PHE A 413 20.45 11.42 12.76
C PHE A 413 20.49 12.92 13.10
N GLU A 414 21.24 13.31 14.13
CA GLU A 414 21.44 14.73 14.50
C GLU A 414 22.05 15.52 13.32
N GLU A 415 23.10 15.00 12.70
CA GLU A 415 23.72 15.62 11.52
C GLU A 415 22.79 15.63 10.31
N ARG A 416 22.00 14.58 10.09
CA ARG A 416 20.96 14.56 9.04
C ARG A 416 19.94 15.67 9.29
N THR A 417 19.44 15.82 10.52
CA THR A 417 18.46 16.87 10.83
C THR A 417 19.03 18.27 10.66
N ASN A 418 20.31 18.46 11.02
CA ASN A 418 20.99 19.74 10.82
C ASN A 418 21.19 20.04 9.33
N TYR A 419 21.57 19.04 8.53
CA TYR A 419 21.74 19.18 7.09
C TYR A 419 20.41 19.50 6.40
N ILE A 420 19.33 18.77 6.75
CA ILE A 420 17.99 19.02 6.21
C ILE A 420 17.53 20.43 6.54
N HIS A 421 17.73 20.90 7.78
CA HIS A 421 17.38 22.28 8.16
C HIS A 421 18.21 23.33 7.39
N GLN A 422 19.45 23.04 7.03
CA GLN A 422 20.27 23.96 6.23
C GLN A 422 19.82 24.00 4.76
N HIS A 423 19.35 22.88 4.21
CA HIS A 423 19.03 22.70 2.77
C HIS A 423 17.52 22.52 2.51
N GLU A 424 16.66 22.95 3.46
CA GLU A 424 15.20 22.75 3.42
C GLU A 424 14.55 23.38 2.17
N TRP A 425 15.15 24.45 1.67
CA TRP A 425 14.63 25.27 0.59
C TRP A 425 15.31 25.05 -0.76
N ASP A 426 16.43 24.32 -0.79
CA ASP A 426 17.26 24.17 -1.97
C ASP A 426 16.54 23.40 -3.07
N ALA A 427 15.67 22.45 -2.70
CA ALA A 427 14.82 21.73 -3.64
C ALA A 427 13.92 22.67 -4.46
N HIS A 428 13.38 23.72 -3.83
CA HIS A 428 12.56 24.72 -4.52
C HIS A 428 13.43 25.59 -5.44
N GLN A 429 14.55 26.10 -4.95
CA GLN A 429 15.43 27.00 -5.70
C GLN A 429 16.00 26.32 -6.94
N LEU A 430 16.59 25.13 -6.78
CA LEU A 430 17.16 24.36 -7.88
C LEU A 430 16.10 23.96 -8.91
N SER A 431 14.89 23.61 -8.46
CA SER A 431 13.79 23.30 -9.38
C SER A 431 13.32 24.52 -10.18
N ILE A 432 13.27 25.71 -9.58
CA ILE A 432 12.94 26.97 -10.26
C ILE A 432 13.98 27.27 -11.34
N ASP A 433 15.27 27.17 -11.01
CA ASP A 433 16.36 27.50 -11.92
C ASP A 433 16.40 26.53 -13.11
N GLN A 434 16.23 25.23 -12.86
CA GLN A 434 16.18 24.22 -13.92
C GLN A 434 14.91 24.33 -14.79
N CYS A 435 13.74 24.60 -14.20
CA CYS A 435 12.52 24.81 -14.98
C CYS A 435 12.63 26.04 -15.88
N LYS A 436 13.26 27.13 -15.41
CA LYS A 436 13.55 28.33 -16.21
C LYS A 436 14.54 28.03 -17.35
N ALA A 437 15.59 27.25 -17.08
CA ALA A 437 16.56 26.84 -18.09
C ALA A 437 15.94 25.99 -19.21
N LEU A 438 14.94 25.15 -18.87
CA LEU A 438 14.20 24.32 -19.82
C LEU A 438 13.02 25.05 -20.51
N GLY A 439 12.80 26.33 -20.22
CA GLY A 439 11.72 27.13 -20.82
C GLY A 439 10.31 26.86 -20.27
N ASN A 440 10.17 26.10 -19.17
CA ASN A 440 8.86 25.87 -18.55
C ASN A 440 8.54 26.98 -17.53
N GLN A 441 7.99 28.09 -18.05
CA GLN A 441 7.67 29.28 -17.26
C GLN A 441 6.48 29.06 -16.30
N GLN A 442 5.46 28.29 -16.70
CA GLN A 442 4.30 27.99 -15.86
C GLN A 442 4.69 27.21 -14.60
N ALA A 443 5.47 26.15 -14.74
CA ALA A 443 5.95 25.39 -13.59
C ALA A 443 6.85 26.25 -12.68
N ALA A 444 7.79 26.99 -13.26
CA ALA A 444 8.67 27.89 -12.50
C ALA A 444 7.88 28.93 -11.69
N TYR A 445 6.81 29.50 -12.26
CA TYR A 445 5.93 30.44 -11.57
C TYR A 445 5.28 29.80 -10.34
N PHE A 446 4.64 28.64 -10.49
CA PHE A 446 3.95 27.99 -9.37
C PHE A 446 4.91 27.49 -8.29
N ILE A 447 6.10 26.98 -8.65
CA ILE A 447 7.13 26.61 -7.66
C ILE A 447 7.61 27.84 -6.89
N GLN A 448 7.80 28.96 -7.58
CA GLN A 448 8.23 30.21 -6.96
C GLN A 448 7.16 30.76 -6.01
N ARG A 449 5.88 30.72 -6.38
CA ARG A 449 4.77 31.11 -5.50
C ARG A 449 4.67 30.19 -4.27
N ASP A 450 4.79 28.88 -4.47
CA ASP A 450 4.76 27.90 -3.37
C ASP A 450 5.91 28.11 -2.39
N PHE A 451 7.11 28.35 -2.92
CA PHE A 451 8.31 28.65 -2.14
C PHE A 451 8.11 29.89 -1.24
N ILE A 452 7.62 31.00 -1.82
CA ILE A 452 7.36 32.24 -1.06
C ILE A 452 6.31 32.00 0.04
N PHE A 453 5.23 31.28 -0.29
CA PHE A 453 4.20 30.98 0.69
C PHE A 453 4.74 30.15 1.87
N ARG A 454 5.45 29.06 1.58
CA ARG A 454 5.94 28.13 2.62
C ARG A 454 7.02 28.77 3.49
N LYS A 455 7.93 29.54 2.89
CA LYS A 455 9.04 30.18 3.62
C LYS A 455 8.57 31.34 4.49
N ASP A 456 7.79 32.26 3.93
CA ASP A 456 7.50 33.54 4.57
C ASP A 456 6.10 33.57 5.22
N HIS A 457 5.07 33.01 4.56
CA HIS A 457 3.68 33.14 5.00
C HIS A 457 3.19 32.01 5.91
N GLU A 458 3.60 30.76 5.67
CA GLU A 458 3.07 29.58 6.38
C GLU A 458 3.33 29.68 7.89
N SER A 459 4.52 30.09 8.30
CA SER A 459 4.88 30.19 9.71
C SER A 459 4.06 31.26 10.45
N ILE A 460 3.79 32.39 9.79
CA ILE A 460 2.96 33.48 10.31
C ILE A 460 1.51 33.02 10.38
N LEU A 461 1.00 32.40 9.32
CA LEU A 461 -0.36 31.89 9.25
C LEU A 461 -0.60 30.82 10.32
N ARG A 462 0.31 29.86 10.50
CA ARG A 462 0.22 28.86 11.57
C ARG A 462 0.24 29.49 12.97
N ARG A 463 0.96 30.60 13.19
CA ARG A 463 0.89 31.33 14.47
C ARG A 463 -0.47 32.01 14.64
N ASN A 464 -1.01 32.63 13.58
CA ASN A 464 -2.31 33.28 13.61
C ASN A 464 -3.46 32.29 13.80
N LEU A 465 -3.44 31.15 13.10
CA LEU A 465 -4.43 30.07 13.18
C LEU A 465 -4.33 29.26 14.48
N LYS A 466 -3.18 29.26 15.17
CA LYS A 466 -3.08 28.73 16.54
C LYS A 466 -3.82 29.59 17.58
N SER A 467 -4.17 30.84 17.25
CA SER A 467 -4.82 31.77 18.19
C SER A 467 -6.31 31.48 18.45
N PRO A 468 -7.16 31.08 17.47
CA PRO A 468 -8.52 30.60 17.74
C PRO A 468 -8.50 29.18 18.31
N ILE A 469 -8.58 29.09 19.63
CA ILE A 469 -8.66 27.86 20.41
C ILE A 469 -10.15 27.52 20.60
N GLU A 470 -10.65 26.54 19.86
CA GLU A 470 -12.03 26.05 20.00
C GLU A 470 -12.12 25.03 21.16
N PRO A 471 -13.15 25.13 22.03
CA PRO A 471 -13.32 24.17 23.12
C PRO A 471 -13.71 22.80 22.57
N LEU A 472 -13.08 21.74 23.09
CA LEU A 472 -13.42 20.36 22.73
C LEU A 472 -14.86 19.98 23.11
N LYS A 473 -15.38 20.55 24.20
CA LYS A 473 -16.77 20.34 24.60
C LYS A 473 -17.36 21.60 25.24
N THR A 474 -18.58 21.92 24.85
CA THR A 474 -19.45 22.89 25.54
C THR A 474 -20.50 22.13 26.33
N ILE A 475 -20.57 22.40 27.64
CA ILE A 475 -21.47 21.71 28.56
C ILE A 475 -22.53 22.71 29.01
N GLU A 476 -23.79 22.34 28.83
CA GLU A 476 -24.95 23.19 29.12
C GLU A 476 -25.65 22.77 30.41
N CYS A 477 -26.05 23.75 31.22
CA CYS A 477 -26.86 23.60 32.41
C CYS A 477 -28.04 24.57 32.32
N SER A 478 -29.26 24.10 32.54
CA SER A 478 -30.46 24.93 32.39
C SER A 478 -31.19 25.16 33.72
N ARG A 479 -31.69 26.38 33.91
CA ARG A 479 -32.62 26.72 34.99
C ARG A 479 -33.98 27.12 34.43
N SER A 480 -35.03 26.76 35.14
CA SER A 480 -36.40 27.10 34.75
C SER A 480 -36.68 28.58 35.05
N ILE A 481 -37.43 29.25 34.17
CA ILE A 481 -37.92 30.61 34.41
C ILE A 481 -39.18 30.50 35.28
N TRP A 482 -39.13 31.08 36.48
CA TRP A 482 -40.13 30.82 37.52
C TRP A 482 -41.54 31.34 37.17
N PHE A 483 -41.63 32.50 36.53
CA PHE A 483 -42.90 33.11 36.18
C PHE A 483 -43.13 33.06 34.67
N PRO A 484 -44.31 32.61 34.22
CA PRO A 484 -44.65 32.59 32.80
C PRO A 484 -44.51 33.96 32.11
N LYS A 485 -44.67 35.06 32.86
CA LYS A 485 -44.53 36.43 32.34
C LYS A 485 -43.14 36.71 31.78
N ASN A 486 -42.14 36.04 32.32
CA ASN A 486 -40.74 36.23 31.95
C ASN A 486 -40.25 35.18 30.96
N TRP A 487 -41.12 34.30 30.45
CA TRP A 487 -40.76 33.39 29.36
C TRP A 487 -40.33 34.21 28.14
N ILE A 488 -39.51 33.62 27.29
CA ILE A 488 -38.95 34.31 26.13
C ILE A 488 -39.61 33.68 24.90
N VAL A 489 -40.25 34.51 24.07
CA VAL A 489 -40.76 34.10 22.76
C VAL A 489 -39.75 34.55 21.73
N GLU A 490 -39.16 33.58 21.04
CA GLU A 490 -38.20 33.82 19.98
C GLU A 490 -38.86 33.57 18.63
N ARG A 491 -38.79 34.56 17.74
CA ARG A 491 -39.14 34.42 16.33
C ARG A 491 -37.85 34.15 15.56
N THR A 492 -37.81 33.03 14.86
CA THR A 492 -36.67 32.61 14.04
C THR A 492 -37.05 32.71 12.57
N TYR A 493 -36.34 33.58 11.85
CA TYR A 493 -36.23 33.55 10.39
C TYR A 493 -35.12 32.57 9.98
N PRO A 494 -34.91 32.30 8.68
CA PRO A 494 -33.67 31.68 8.21
C PRO A 494 -32.40 32.32 8.82
N LEU A 495 -32.38 33.65 9.02
CA LEU A 495 -31.53 34.46 9.95
C LEU A 495 -32.11 35.91 10.04
N PRO A 496 -31.98 36.71 11.14
CA PRO A 496 -31.57 36.42 12.52
C PRO A 496 -32.78 36.20 13.48
N THR A 497 -32.53 35.69 14.69
CA THR A 497 -33.56 35.45 15.73
C THR A 497 -33.93 36.76 16.45
N GLU A 498 -35.22 37.07 16.52
CA GLU A 498 -35.74 38.25 17.22
C GLU A 498 -36.53 37.85 18.47
N ARG A 499 -36.33 38.59 19.56
CA ARG A 499 -37.07 38.40 20.81
C ARG A 499 -38.34 39.24 20.81
N ILE A 500 -39.49 38.57 20.86
CA ILE A 500 -40.82 39.21 20.90
C ILE A 500 -41.27 39.35 22.36
N PRO A 501 -41.96 40.46 22.72
CA PRO A 501 -42.56 40.61 24.05
C PRO A 501 -43.57 39.50 24.35
N THR A 502 -43.50 38.94 25.57
CA THR A 502 -44.45 37.93 26.05
C THR A 502 -45.80 38.55 26.41
N LEU A 503 -46.80 38.33 25.56
CA LEU A 503 -48.17 38.76 25.79
C LEU A 503 -49.07 37.59 26.21
N PHE A 504 -49.87 37.78 27.26
CA PHE A 504 -50.92 36.84 27.65
C PHE A 504 -52.22 37.20 26.96
N ALA A 505 -52.96 36.20 26.50
CA ALA A 505 -54.34 36.40 26.09
C ALA A 505 -55.18 36.75 27.34
N LYS A 506 -55.48 38.04 27.55
CA LYS A 506 -56.57 38.44 28.44
C LYS A 506 -57.87 38.14 27.72
N TYR A 507 -58.81 37.50 28.41
CA TYR A 507 -60.13 37.32 27.85
C TYR A 507 -60.73 38.69 27.51
N THR A 508 -61.29 38.75 26.30
CA THR A 508 -62.24 39.73 25.73
C THR A 508 -61.71 40.99 25.03
N TYR A 509 -62.17 41.09 23.76
CA TYR A 509 -62.15 42.17 22.76
C TYR A 509 -60.81 42.49 22.09
N ILE A 510 -60.71 42.01 20.84
CA ILE A 510 -59.75 42.46 19.82
C ILE A 510 -60.06 43.93 19.54
N SER A 511 -59.10 44.84 19.77
CA SER A 511 -59.19 46.21 19.25
C SER A 511 -58.74 46.25 17.79
N GLU A 512 -59.22 47.21 17.00
CA GLU A 512 -58.86 47.41 15.58
C GLU A 512 -57.34 47.62 15.36
N GLU A 513 -56.60 48.02 16.41
CA GLU A 513 -55.13 48.08 16.42
C GLU A 513 -54.44 46.69 16.45
N GLU A 514 -55.06 45.68 17.07
CA GLU A 514 -54.54 44.30 17.06
C GLU A 514 -54.79 43.61 15.71
N GLU A 515 -55.84 44.03 14.99
CA GLU A 515 -56.21 43.50 13.67
C GLU A 515 -55.34 44.07 12.53
N SER A 516 -54.75 45.24 12.73
CA SER A 516 -53.73 45.82 11.86
C SER A 516 -52.34 45.22 12.11
N GLN A 517 -52.03 44.81 13.35
CA GLN A 517 -50.83 44.00 13.64
C GLN A 517 -50.95 42.56 13.11
N ARG A 518 -52.14 41.94 13.16
CA ARG A 518 -52.41 40.63 12.52
C ARG A 518 -52.13 40.65 11.01
N ARG A 519 -52.45 41.76 10.32
CA ARG A 519 -52.17 41.94 8.88
C ARG A 519 -50.70 42.19 8.52
N LEU A 520 -49.86 42.64 9.46
CA LEU A 520 -48.41 42.77 9.27
C LEU A 520 -47.66 41.45 9.54
N ILE A 521 -48.24 40.54 10.33
CA ILE A 521 -47.65 39.25 10.73
C ILE A 521 -48.00 38.13 9.74
N ASP A 522 -49.11 38.26 9.01
CA ASP A 522 -49.53 37.37 7.90
C ASP A 522 -48.63 37.45 6.65
N SER A 523 -47.57 38.26 6.71
CA SER A 523 -46.64 38.52 5.60
C SER A 523 -45.60 37.43 5.38
N ASP A 524 -45.29 36.58 6.37
CA ASP A 524 -44.14 35.64 6.30
C ASP A 524 -44.49 34.21 6.75
N PRO A 525 -44.83 33.29 5.81
CA PRO A 525 -45.15 31.89 6.12
C PRO A 525 -43.95 31.05 6.63
N ASP A 526 -42.72 31.57 6.55
CA ASP A 526 -41.49 30.84 6.90
C ASP A 526 -40.97 31.10 8.33
N ALA A 527 -41.58 32.02 9.09
CA ALA A 527 -41.14 32.32 10.46
C ALA A 527 -41.54 31.22 11.46
N LYS A 528 -40.57 30.67 12.20
CA LYS A 528 -40.81 29.70 13.29
C LYS A 528 -40.80 30.41 14.63
N TYR A 529 -41.72 30.04 15.52
CA TYR A 529 -41.83 30.62 16.86
C TYR A 529 -41.52 29.58 17.93
N TYR A 530 -40.60 29.91 18.83
CA TYR A 530 -40.18 29.05 19.93
C TYR A 530 -40.44 29.71 21.28
N LEU A 531 -41.01 28.93 22.21
CA LEU A 531 -41.23 29.35 23.58
C LEU A 531 -40.12 28.81 24.48
N GLN A 532 -39.21 29.69 24.91
CA GLN A 532 -38.12 29.34 25.80
C GLN A 532 -38.55 29.49 27.27
N ARG A 533 -38.73 28.34 27.94
CA ARG A 533 -39.12 28.24 29.36
C ARG A 533 -37.94 28.10 30.32
N LYS A 534 -36.73 27.90 29.79
CA LYS A 534 -35.50 27.67 30.55
C LYS A 534 -34.38 28.57 30.04
N ILE A 535 -33.59 29.12 30.96
CA ILE A 535 -32.35 29.83 30.63
C ILE A 535 -31.22 28.80 30.67
N THR A 536 -30.48 28.69 29.57
CA THR A 536 -29.30 27.84 29.43
C THR A 536 -28.04 28.63 29.78
N TYR A 537 -27.21 28.06 30.65
CA TYR A 537 -25.86 28.50 30.93
C TYR A 537 -24.90 27.48 30.34
N SER A 538 -23.89 27.94 29.61
CA SER A 538 -22.86 27.08 29.05
C SER A 538 -21.51 27.32 29.72
N THR A 539 -20.73 26.25 29.86
CA THR A 539 -19.31 26.33 30.18
C THR A 539 -18.51 25.51 29.18
N THR A 540 -17.29 25.94 28.93
CA THR A 540 -16.42 25.36 27.90
C THR A 540 -15.21 24.69 28.54
N THR A 541 -14.71 23.61 27.95
CA THR A 541 -13.45 22.96 28.37
C THR A 541 -12.19 23.77 28.02
N ARG A 542 -12.33 24.97 27.44
CA ARG A 542 -11.24 25.86 26.98
C ARG A 542 -10.33 26.37 28.11
N TYR A 543 -10.88 26.60 29.29
CA TYR A 543 -10.15 27.20 30.41
C TYR A 543 -9.83 26.18 31.49
N PRO A 544 -8.72 26.32 32.23
CA PRO A 544 -8.49 25.52 33.43
C PRO A 544 -9.62 25.75 34.45
N PHE A 545 -9.82 24.82 35.39
CA PHE A 545 -10.91 24.85 36.39
C PHE A 545 -12.32 24.72 35.81
N TRP A 546 -12.47 24.30 34.55
CA TRP A 546 -13.80 24.11 33.94
C TRP A 546 -14.67 23.11 34.72
N ARG A 547 -14.07 22.12 35.40
CA ARG A 547 -14.78 21.15 36.27
C ARG A 547 -15.42 21.82 37.50
N TRP A 548 -14.70 22.73 38.14
CA TRP A 548 -15.18 23.48 39.31
C TRP A 548 -16.20 24.53 38.92
N LYS A 549 -15.99 25.22 37.78
CA LYS A 549 -16.98 26.12 37.20
C LYS A 549 -18.28 25.38 36.86
N LEU A 550 -18.18 24.17 36.30
CA LEU A 550 -19.32 23.31 36.01
C LEU A 550 -20.04 22.88 37.30
N PHE A 551 -19.29 22.51 38.34
CA PHE A 551 -19.87 22.19 39.66
C PHE A 551 -20.68 23.38 40.19
N ALA A 552 -20.11 24.58 40.25
CA ALA A 552 -20.80 25.78 40.73
C ALA A 552 -22.05 26.11 39.89
N LEU A 553 -21.95 26.06 38.56
CA LEU A 553 -23.09 26.29 37.66
C LEU A 553 -24.19 25.25 37.86
N ARG A 554 -23.83 23.98 38.05
CA ARG A 554 -24.79 22.89 38.30
C ARG A 554 -25.48 23.07 39.63
N THR A 555 -24.75 23.38 40.71
CA THR A 555 -25.31 23.68 42.03
C THR A 555 -26.29 24.86 41.95
N TYR A 556 -25.92 25.94 41.25
CA TYR A 556 -26.82 27.09 41.07
C TYR A 556 -28.10 26.73 40.30
N CYS A 557 -27.98 26.06 39.14
CA CYS A 557 -29.13 25.70 38.31
C CYS A 557 -30.06 24.72 39.03
N TRP A 558 -29.49 23.69 39.68
CA TRP A 558 -30.26 22.66 40.39
C TRP A 558 -30.90 23.23 41.65
N LEU A 559 -30.21 24.11 42.39
CA LEU A 559 -30.80 24.84 43.52
C LEU A 559 -32.00 25.67 43.08
N SER A 560 -31.86 26.47 42.02
CA SER A 560 -32.95 27.29 41.49
C SER A 560 -34.14 26.44 41.01
N ASN A 561 -33.87 25.29 40.37
CA ASN A 561 -34.89 24.35 39.93
C ASN A 561 -35.57 23.61 41.10
N ALA A 562 -34.82 23.26 42.16
CA ALA A 562 -35.35 22.63 43.35
C ALA A 562 -36.29 23.60 44.09
N ILE A 563 -35.86 24.86 44.30
CA ILE A 563 -36.71 25.90 44.88
C ILE A 563 -37.97 26.10 44.04
N TYR A 564 -37.83 26.22 42.71
CA TYR A 564 -38.98 26.35 41.81
C TYR A 564 -39.95 25.17 41.95
N THR A 565 -39.45 23.94 41.93
CA THR A 565 -40.29 22.74 41.97
C THR A 565 -40.98 22.57 43.33
N PHE A 566 -40.22 22.69 44.41
CA PHE A 566 -40.70 22.40 45.77
C PHE A 566 -41.45 23.57 46.42
N CYS A 567 -41.10 24.82 46.12
CA CYS A 567 -41.80 25.98 46.69
C CYS A 567 -42.96 26.48 45.81
N LEU A 568 -42.89 26.32 44.48
CA LEU A 568 -43.91 26.87 43.56
C LEU A 568 -44.74 25.80 42.86
N VAL A 569 -44.11 24.81 42.21
CA VAL A 569 -44.87 23.83 41.39
C VAL A 569 -45.70 22.90 42.26
N ILE A 570 -45.13 22.24 43.25
CA ILE A 570 -45.85 21.27 44.07
C ILE A 570 -46.95 21.94 44.92
N PRO A 571 -46.72 23.08 45.62
CA PRO A 571 -47.76 23.68 46.46
C PRO A 571 -48.87 24.42 45.69
N PHE A 572 -48.64 24.85 44.44
CA PHE A 572 -49.59 25.70 43.70
C PHE A 572 -49.99 25.23 42.30
N ALA A 573 -49.23 24.33 41.67
CA ALA A 573 -49.51 23.85 40.31
C ALA A 573 -49.81 22.33 40.25
N SER A 574 -49.59 21.58 41.33
CA SER A 574 -49.85 20.14 41.40
C SER A 574 -51.34 19.81 41.62
N PRO A 575 -51.83 18.64 41.15
CA PRO A 575 -53.17 18.13 41.43
C PRO A 575 -53.44 17.78 42.90
N VAL A 576 -52.40 17.67 43.73
CA VAL A 576 -52.49 17.46 45.19
C VAL A 576 -51.69 18.58 45.85
N SER A 577 -52.35 19.72 46.08
CA SER A 577 -51.70 20.98 46.44
C SER A 577 -52.64 21.89 47.23
N PHE A 578 -52.11 22.93 47.89
CA PHE A 578 -52.95 23.92 48.57
C PHE A 578 -53.94 24.61 47.64
N ARG A 579 -53.50 24.92 46.41
CA ARG A 579 -54.38 25.53 45.41
C ARG A 579 -55.49 24.57 44.97
N ALA A 580 -55.20 23.28 44.80
CA ALA A 580 -56.19 22.29 44.41
C ALA A 580 -57.22 22.01 45.52
N LEU A 581 -56.83 22.20 46.79
CA LEU A 581 -57.73 22.11 47.94
C LEU A 581 -58.68 23.33 48.02
N LEU A 582 -58.14 24.54 47.88
CA LEU A 582 -58.88 25.79 48.12
C LEU A 582 -59.61 26.34 46.88
N SER A 583 -59.21 25.94 45.67
CA SER A 583 -59.83 26.46 44.44
C SER A 583 -61.20 25.82 44.18
N LEU A 584 -62.22 26.66 44.00
CA LEU A 584 -63.58 26.22 43.69
C LEU A 584 -63.73 25.66 42.27
N ARG A 585 -62.87 26.10 41.33
CA ARG A 585 -62.90 25.70 39.93
C ARG A 585 -61.59 25.00 39.54
N PRO A 586 -61.63 24.01 38.62
CA PRO A 586 -60.41 23.44 38.04
C PRO A 586 -59.58 24.54 37.38
N PHE A 587 -58.27 24.47 37.54
CA PHE A 587 -57.34 25.47 37.01
C PHE A 587 -56.35 24.83 36.01
N ARG A 588 -55.69 25.68 35.21
CA ARG A 588 -54.67 25.32 34.24
C ARG A 588 -53.37 26.04 34.60
N PRO A 589 -52.34 25.33 35.10
CA PRO A 589 -51.10 25.95 35.54
C PRO A 589 -50.11 26.24 34.39
N ASP A 590 -50.24 25.60 33.22
CA ASP A 590 -49.31 25.77 32.10
C ASP A 590 -49.91 26.59 30.95
N TYR A 591 -49.05 27.23 30.15
CA TYR A 591 -49.44 28.07 29.01
C TYR A 591 -48.74 27.61 27.73
N LYS A 592 -49.46 27.56 26.61
CA LYS A 592 -48.92 27.28 25.28
C LYS A 592 -48.97 28.53 24.40
N LEU A 593 -47.98 28.66 23.52
CA LEU A 593 -47.94 29.71 22.51
C LEU A 593 -48.89 29.36 21.38
N ASN A 594 -49.83 30.25 21.06
CA ASN A 594 -50.65 30.10 19.86
C ASN A 594 -49.90 30.65 18.65
N ARG A 595 -49.88 29.89 17.54
CA ARG A 595 -49.13 30.27 16.32
C ARG A 595 -49.76 31.46 15.61
N ASP A 596 -51.08 31.57 15.69
CA ASP A 596 -51.86 32.55 14.92
C ASP A 596 -51.89 33.94 15.61
N ASP A 597 -51.84 33.96 16.95
CA ASP A 597 -51.97 35.19 17.74
C ASP A 597 -50.67 35.63 18.44
N LEU A 598 -49.64 34.77 18.45
CA LEU A 598 -48.39 34.93 19.20
C LEU A 598 -48.54 35.21 20.70
N LYS A 599 -49.75 35.06 21.23
CA LYS A 599 -50.10 35.21 22.64
C LYS A 599 -50.03 33.85 23.35
N LEU A 600 -49.72 33.89 24.64
CA LEU A 600 -49.75 32.73 25.52
C LEU A 600 -51.19 32.44 25.97
N HIS A 601 -51.68 31.25 25.61
CA HIS A 601 -52.99 30.73 26.03
C HIS A 601 -52.82 29.67 27.11
N GLU A 602 -53.81 29.55 28.00
CA GLU A 602 -53.86 28.46 28.97
C GLU A 602 -53.90 27.11 28.24
N ASP A 603 -52.99 26.20 28.61
CA ASP A 603 -52.90 24.92 27.95
C ASP A 603 -54.08 24.01 28.35
N PRO A 604 -54.96 23.59 27.42
CA PRO A 604 -56.07 22.70 27.73
C PRO A 604 -55.61 21.36 28.30
N SER A 605 -54.41 20.87 27.96
CA SER A 605 -53.88 19.60 28.50
C SER A 605 -53.40 19.69 29.94
N SER A 606 -53.21 20.89 30.50
CA SER A 606 -52.72 21.08 31.86
C SER A 606 -53.83 21.11 32.92
N LYS A 607 -55.07 20.73 32.59
CA LYS A 607 -56.22 20.84 33.49
C LYS A 607 -56.03 20.02 34.78
N THR A 608 -55.98 20.70 35.92
CA THR A 608 -55.92 20.07 37.25
C THR A 608 -57.27 20.16 37.96
N GLU A 609 -57.76 19.01 38.43
CA GLU A 609 -59.01 18.88 39.17
C GLU A 609 -58.84 19.25 40.66
N THR A 610 -59.77 20.06 41.18
CA THR A 610 -59.82 20.52 42.58
C THR A 610 -60.62 19.57 43.47
N PHE A 611 -60.59 19.79 44.78
CA PHE A 611 -61.41 19.06 45.75
C PHE A 611 -62.88 19.01 45.33
N ILE A 612 -63.46 20.17 45.00
CA ILE A 612 -64.87 20.28 44.62
C ILE A 612 -65.12 19.63 43.26
N SER A 613 -64.24 19.84 42.28
CA SER A 613 -64.45 19.23 40.96
C SER A 613 -64.31 17.71 40.99
N ARG A 614 -63.46 17.16 41.87
CA ARG A 614 -63.36 15.71 42.14
C ARG A 614 -64.63 15.16 42.80
N LEU A 615 -65.21 15.88 43.75
CA LEU A 615 -66.51 15.50 44.34
C LEU A 615 -67.63 15.53 43.30
N VAL A 616 -67.69 16.58 42.50
CA VAL A 616 -68.68 16.68 41.40
C VAL A 616 -68.46 15.57 40.37
N ALA A 617 -67.20 15.25 40.02
CA ALA A 617 -66.87 14.16 39.12
C ALA A 617 -67.28 12.80 39.68
N LEU A 618 -67.07 12.55 40.99
CA LEU A 618 -67.53 11.33 41.66
C LEU A 618 -69.06 11.19 41.56
N TRP A 619 -69.81 12.24 41.86
CA TRP A 619 -71.28 12.22 41.80
C TRP A 619 -71.81 12.12 40.37
N ASN A 620 -71.13 12.73 39.40
CA ASN A 620 -71.42 12.55 37.98
C ASN A 620 -71.14 11.11 37.53
N HIS A 621 -70.06 10.49 38.01
CA HIS A 621 -69.76 9.09 37.74
C HIS A 621 -70.81 8.15 38.37
N VAL A 622 -71.27 8.43 39.58
CA VAL A 622 -72.39 7.71 40.24
C VAL A 622 -73.67 7.84 39.40
N ARG A 623 -73.98 9.05 38.91
CA ARG A 623 -75.13 9.31 38.03
C ARG A 623 -75.02 8.57 36.69
N GLN A 624 -73.86 8.60 36.06
CA GLN A 624 -73.60 7.89 34.80
C GLN A 624 -73.61 6.37 34.98
N SER A 625 -73.02 5.83 36.04
CA SER A 625 -73.04 4.39 36.35
C SER A 625 -74.47 3.89 36.55
N ARG A 626 -75.34 4.72 37.14
CA ARG A 626 -76.77 4.42 37.25
C ARG A 626 -77.45 4.48 35.89
N GLN A 627 -77.24 5.54 35.12
CA GLN A 627 -77.84 5.67 33.78
C GLN A 627 -77.43 4.51 32.86
N LYS A 628 -76.15 4.09 32.90
CA LYS A 628 -75.66 2.90 32.17
C LYS A 628 -76.34 1.62 32.62
N PHE A 629 -76.58 1.44 33.92
CA PHE A 629 -77.33 0.28 34.43
C PHE A 629 -78.81 0.29 33.99
N GLU A 630 -79.46 1.45 33.97
CA GLU A 630 -80.85 1.57 33.52
C GLU A 630 -80.98 1.39 31.99
N GLN A 631 -79.97 1.82 31.23
CA GLN A 631 -79.89 1.66 29.77
C GLN A 631 -79.49 0.24 29.33
N ALA A 632 -78.90 -0.56 30.22
CA ALA A 632 -78.49 -1.92 29.90
C ALA A 632 -79.70 -2.86 29.76
N PRO A 633 -79.77 -3.70 28.71
CA PRO A 633 -80.84 -4.68 28.55
C PRO A 633 -80.78 -5.75 29.65
N ASP A 634 -81.95 -6.23 30.11
CA ASP A 634 -82.04 -7.26 31.16
C ASP A 634 -81.52 -8.61 30.66
N ARG A 635 -80.34 -9.01 31.13
CA ARG A 635 -79.72 -10.30 30.82
C ARG A 635 -79.28 -11.09 32.05
N GLY A 636 -79.68 -10.66 33.26
CA GLY A 636 -79.23 -11.24 34.53
C GLY A 636 -80.17 -12.32 35.09
N PHE A 637 -79.60 -13.27 35.83
CA PHE A 637 -80.30 -14.37 36.53
C PHE A 637 -81.30 -13.89 37.61
N LEU A 638 -81.09 -12.70 38.18
CA LEU A 638 -82.01 -12.03 39.11
C LEU A 638 -82.67 -10.84 38.40
N GLY A 639 -84.00 -10.75 38.44
CA GLY A 639 -84.73 -9.67 37.76
C GLY A 639 -84.33 -8.25 38.23
N LYS A 640 -84.49 -7.27 37.34
CA LYS A 640 -84.05 -5.87 37.54
C LYS A 640 -84.55 -5.21 38.83
N ASN A 641 -85.65 -5.66 39.41
CA ASN A 641 -86.19 -5.13 40.66
C ASN A 641 -85.25 -5.32 41.87
N MET A 642 -84.65 -6.52 42.02
CA MET A 642 -83.70 -6.80 43.10
C MET A 642 -82.33 -6.17 42.81
N GLN A 643 -81.89 -6.21 41.55
CA GLN A 643 -80.64 -5.59 41.13
C GLN A 643 -80.66 -4.06 41.27
N ARG A 644 -81.81 -3.38 41.12
CA ARG A 644 -81.95 -1.94 41.39
C ARG A 644 -81.64 -1.57 42.83
N ILE A 645 -82.02 -2.40 43.80
CA ILE A 645 -81.75 -2.14 45.23
C ILE A 645 -80.24 -2.25 45.49
N PHE A 646 -79.62 -3.33 45.02
CA PHE A 646 -78.17 -3.52 45.15
C PHE A 646 -77.38 -2.44 44.40
N ASN A 647 -77.80 -2.07 43.19
CA ASN A 647 -77.16 -1.02 42.41
C ASN A 647 -77.35 0.38 43.02
N ARG A 648 -78.49 0.66 43.66
CA ARG A 648 -78.68 1.89 44.45
C ARG A 648 -77.76 1.89 45.67
N PHE A 649 -77.68 0.79 46.41
CA PHE A 649 -76.78 0.67 47.55
C PHE A 649 -75.31 0.82 47.14
N TRP A 650 -74.86 0.08 46.11
CA TRP A 650 -73.49 0.14 45.62
C TRP A 650 -73.10 1.53 45.08
N ASN A 651 -73.98 2.20 44.32
CA ASN A 651 -73.65 3.50 43.74
C ASN A 651 -73.81 4.66 44.75
N TYR A 652 -74.84 4.69 45.59
CA TYR A 652 -75.04 5.78 46.54
C TYR A 652 -74.26 5.60 47.85
N VAL A 653 -74.16 4.38 48.38
CA VAL A 653 -73.47 4.12 49.67
C VAL A 653 -72.01 3.78 49.43
N ALA A 654 -71.70 2.73 48.67
CA ALA A 654 -70.31 2.28 48.51
C ALA A 654 -69.47 3.23 47.63
N LYS A 655 -69.99 3.68 46.47
CA LYS A 655 -69.25 4.64 45.61
C LYS A 655 -69.46 6.09 46.04
N GLY A 656 -70.70 6.48 46.30
CA GLY A 656 -71.08 7.86 46.64
C GLY A 656 -70.63 8.26 48.03
N PHE A 657 -71.21 7.66 49.07
CA PHE A 657 -70.94 8.03 50.47
C PHE A 657 -69.50 7.69 50.89
N VAL A 658 -69.06 6.44 50.75
CA VAL A 658 -67.68 6.05 51.14
C VAL A 658 -66.64 6.78 50.28
N GLY A 659 -66.88 6.95 48.96
CA GLY A 659 -66.01 7.74 48.10
C GLY A 659 -65.95 9.23 48.48
N THR A 660 -67.09 9.83 48.87
CA THR A 660 -67.13 11.21 49.37
C THR A 660 -66.37 11.32 50.70
N VAL A 661 -66.57 10.39 51.63
CA VAL A 661 -65.85 10.36 52.91
C VAL A 661 -64.34 10.19 52.69
N ALA A 662 -63.93 9.29 51.79
CA ALA A 662 -62.52 9.08 51.45
C ALA A 662 -61.88 10.33 50.82
N ILE A 663 -62.57 11.00 49.89
CA ILE A 663 -62.09 12.26 49.29
C ILE A 663 -62.04 13.36 50.37
N CYS A 664 -63.06 13.52 51.21
CA CYS A 664 -63.10 14.53 52.28
C CYS A 664 -62.04 14.31 53.37
N ALA A 665 -61.65 13.07 53.67
CA ALA A 665 -60.66 12.77 54.70
C ALA A 665 -59.21 12.75 54.15
N ILE A 666 -58.98 12.02 53.07
CA ILE A 666 -57.62 11.72 52.58
C ILE A 666 -57.07 12.85 51.72
N TYR A 667 -57.90 13.49 50.90
CA TYR A 667 -57.43 14.48 49.93
C TYR A 667 -56.96 15.79 50.60
N PRO A 668 -57.70 16.41 51.56
CA PRO A 668 -57.20 17.58 52.28
C PRO A 668 -55.93 17.28 53.08
N ALA A 669 -55.88 16.13 53.77
CA ALA A 669 -54.71 15.72 54.54
C ALA A 669 -53.47 15.54 53.64
N SER A 670 -53.61 14.86 52.50
CA SER A 670 -52.52 14.70 51.54
C SER A 670 -52.08 16.02 50.89
N CYS A 671 -53.01 16.92 50.54
CA CYS A 671 -52.69 18.25 50.02
C CYS A 671 -51.87 19.08 51.01
N VAL A 672 -52.25 19.07 52.29
CA VAL A 672 -51.54 19.81 53.35
C VAL A 672 -50.17 19.19 53.63
N LEU A 673 -50.11 17.88 53.85
CA LEU A 673 -48.86 17.18 54.16
C LEU A 673 -47.84 17.28 53.02
N LEU A 674 -48.26 17.07 51.77
CA LEU A 674 -47.37 17.16 50.61
C LEU A 674 -46.93 18.60 50.34
N SER A 675 -47.81 19.59 50.50
CA SER A 675 -47.44 20.99 50.27
C SER A 675 -46.51 21.53 51.37
N ILE A 676 -46.76 21.21 52.65
CA ILE A 676 -45.88 21.59 53.77
C ILE A 676 -44.53 20.86 53.66
N GLY A 677 -44.56 19.54 53.42
CA GLY A 677 -43.35 18.74 53.25
C GLY A 677 -42.50 19.25 52.08
N SER A 678 -43.15 19.58 50.96
CA SER A 678 -42.49 20.19 49.81
C SER A 678 -41.90 21.56 50.15
N PHE A 679 -42.62 22.43 50.86
CA PHE A 679 -42.09 23.73 51.26
C PHE A 679 -40.87 23.61 52.16
N ILE A 680 -40.89 22.69 53.13
CA ILE A 680 -39.75 22.37 54.00
C ILE A 680 -38.55 21.92 53.15
N LEU A 681 -38.74 20.97 52.23
CA LEU A 681 -37.67 20.50 51.33
C LEU A 681 -37.12 21.61 50.42
N GLY A 682 -37.98 22.52 49.96
CA GLY A 682 -37.59 23.68 49.16
C GLY A 682 -36.79 24.71 49.94
N VAL A 683 -37.19 25.04 51.18
CA VAL A 683 -36.44 25.95 52.07
C VAL A 683 -35.11 25.36 52.49
N LEU A 684 -35.05 24.05 52.74
CA LEU A 684 -33.80 23.34 53.05
C LEU A 684 -32.90 23.13 51.81
N SER A 685 -33.38 23.41 50.60
CA SER A 685 -32.62 23.18 49.36
C SER A 685 -31.23 23.80 49.31
N PRO A 686 -30.95 25.00 49.87
CA PRO A 686 -29.59 25.55 49.91
C PRO A 686 -28.61 24.69 50.71
N ILE A 687 -29.10 23.83 51.62
CA ILE A 687 -28.28 22.96 52.46
C ILE A 687 -28.02 21.63 51.75
N TRP A 688 -29.07 20.96 51.27
CA TRP A 688 -28.91 19.61 50.71
C TRP A 688 -28.55 19.59 49.20
N MET A 689 -28.85 20.64 48.42
CA MET A 689 -28.46 20.70 46.99
C MET A 689 -26.95 20.74 46.76
N PRO A 690 -26.16 21.57 47.48
CA PRO A 690 -24.70 21.54 47.36
C PRO A 690 -24.13 20.16 47.71
N ILE A 691 -24.66 19.51 48.75
CA ILE A 691 -24.25 18.16 49.16
C ILE A 691 -24.55 17.14 48.06
N LEU A 692 -25.76 17.17 47.48
CA LEU A 692 -26.17 16.27 46.42
C LEU A 692 -25.34 16.47 45.14
N THR A 693 -25.11 17.72 44.75
CA THR A 693 -24.29 18.04 43.56
C THR A 693 -22.81 17.72 43.76
N LEU A 694 -22.30 17.83 45.00
CA LEU A 694 -20.95 17.43 45.38
C LEU A 694 -20.82 15.90 45.36
N LEU A 695 -21.79 15.17 45.91
CA LEU A 695 -21.85 13.71 45.82
C LEU A 695 -21.85 13.26 44.35
N PHE A 696 -22.66 13.90 43.51
CA PHE A 696 -22.70 13.63 42.08
C PHE A 696 -21.35 13.94 41.38
N HIS A 697 -20.69 15.04 41.76
CA HIS A 697 -19.36 15.37 41.25
C HIS A 697 -18.32 14.32 41.65
N ILE A 698 -18.34 13.85 42.90
CA ILE A 698 -17.49 12.77 43.39
C ILE A 698 -17.78 11.46 42.64
N LEU A 699 -19.05 11.10 42.45
CA LEU A 699 -19.44 9.89 41.69
C LEU A 699 -18.97 9.95 40.23
N GLN A 700 -18.99 11.13 39.61
CA GLN A 700 -18.46 11.32 38.26
C GLN A 700 -16.93 11.11 38.19
N ILE A 701 -16.20 11.49 39.24
CA ILE A 701 -14.75 11.28 39.34
C ILE A 701 -14.41 9.80 39.67
N LEU A 702 -15.22 9.15 40.52
CA LEU A 702 -14.96 7.79 41.02
C LEU A 702 -15.45 6.68 40.08
N ILE A 703 -16.64 6.82 39.48
CA ILE A 703 -17.33 5.73 38.76
C ILE A 703 -17.33 5.98 37.25
N TYR A 704 -17.92 7.10 36.81
CA TYR A 704 -18.11 7.38 35.38
C TYR A 704 -18.06 8.87 35.05
N ASP A 705 -17.05 9.28 34.29
CA ASP A 705 -16.87 10.68 33.89
C ASP A 705 -17.67 11.02 32.63
N ALA A 706 -18.97 11.33 32.82
CA ALA A 706 -19.87 11.79 31.75
C ALA A 706 -19.43 13.12 31.10
N ASN A 707 -18.58 13.88 31.79
CA ASN A 707 -18.10 15.19 31.34
C ASN A 707 -16.70 15.13 30.73
N SER A 708 -16.15 13.94 30.49
CA SER A 708 -14.83 13.78 29.86
C SER A 708 -14.80 14.52 28.51
N ALA A 709 -13.77 15.33 28.30
CA ALA A 709 -13.67 16.17 27.11
C ALA A 709 -13.33 15.36 25.84
N GLY A 710 -12.58 14.26 25.94
CA GLY A 710 -12.19 13.43 24.80
C GLY A 710 -13.06 12.18 24.62
N GLU A 711 -13.39 11.83 23.37
CA GLU A 711 -14.23 10.67 23.04
C GLU A 711 -13.59 9.32 23.43
N TYR A 712 -12.25 9.25 23.42
CA TYR A 712 -11.46 8.04 23.66
C TYR A 712 -10.91 7.91 25.10
N GLY A 713 -11.29 8.78 26.03
CA GLY A 713 -10.78 8.74 27.41
C GLY A 713 -11.23 7.50 28.21
N ARG A 714 -10.47 7.15 29.26
CA ARG A 714 -10.87 6.14 30.26
C ARG A 714 -12.06 6.67 31.08
N LYS A 715 -13.30 6.42 30.62
CA LYS A 715 -14.53 6.97 31.23
C LYS A 715 -14.89 6.29 32.54
N PHE A 716 -14.60 5.00 32.68
CA PHE A 716 -14.90 4.22 33.88
C PHE A 716 -13.75 4.26 34.89
N PHE A 717 -14.08 4.33 36.18
CA PHE A 717 -13.15 4.32 37.31
C PHE A 717 -11.98 5.31 37.15
N CYS A 718 -12.29 6.54 36.74
CA CYS A 718 -11.30 7.56 36.37
C CYS A 718 -10.25 7.78 37.47
N LEU A 719 -10.68 8.01 38.72
CA LEU A 719 -9.76 8.24 39.84
C LEU A 719 -8.93 7.00 40.21
N ILE A 720 -9.51 5.80 40.22
CA ILE A 720 -8.78 4.56 40.55
C ILE A 720 -7.71 4.29 39.48
N ASN A 721 -8.07 4.43 38.21
CA ASN A 721 -7.13 4.28 37.11
C ASN A 721 -5.99 5.31 37.19
N ILE A 722 -6.30 6.58 37.46
CA ILE A 722 -5.27 7.62 37.62
C ILE A 722 -4.38 7.34 38.84
N LEU A 723 -4.95 6.94 39.97
CA LEU A 723 -4.18 6.62 41.18
C LEU A 723 -3.26 5.43 40.97
N ILE A 724 -3.73 4.35 40.35
CA ILE A 724 -2.94 3.14 40.14
C ILE A 724 -1.93 3.34 38.99
N THR A 725 -2.38 3.77 37.81
CA THR A 725 -1.49 3.84 36.64
C THR A 725 -0.63 5.08 36.63
N ASP A 726 -1.23 6.26 36.82
CA ASP A 726 -0.53 7.52 36.55
C ASP A 726 0.24 8.01 37.77
N PHE A 727 -0.31 7.80 38.97
CA PHE A 727 0.32 8.20 40.23
C PHE A 727 1.19 7.10 40.84
N LEU A 728 0.67 5.89 41.08
CA LEU A 728 1.44 4.83 41.74
C LEU A 728 2.49 4.23 40.81
N LEU A 729 2.07 3.65 39.68
CA LEU A 729 2.97 2.97 38.75
C LEU A 729 3.90 3.96 38.04
N CYS A 730 3.36 4.93 37.29
CA CYS A 730 4.16 5.89 36.55
C CYS A 730 4.74 7.03 37.41
N GLY A 731 4.08 7.38 38.52
CA GLY A 731 4.43 8.54 39.34
C GLY A 731 5.36 8.23 40.51
N ILE A 732 5.28 7.04 41.13
CA ILE A 732 6.10 6.67 42.30
C ILE A 732 7.05 5.53 41.96
N ILE A 733 6.53 4.40 41.48
CA ILE A 733 7.33 3.19 41.24
C ILE A 733 8.33 3.44 40.11
N GLN A 734 7.88 4.01 39.00
CA GLN A 734 8.74 4.30 37.85
C GLN A 734 9.92 5.22 38.17
N PRO A 735 9.79 6.39 38.84
CA PRO A 735 10.95 7.21 39.17
C PRO A 735 11.88 6.53 40.19
N ILE A 736 11.35 5.74 41.14
CA ILE A 736 12.19 4.96 42.04
C ILE A 736 13.02 3.94 41.24
N LEU A 737 12.39 3.19 40.33
CA LEU A 737 13.10 2.23 39.48
C LEU A 737 14.08 2.92 38.51
N VAL A 738 13.75 4.11 38.00
CA VAL A 738 14.64 4.93 37.18
C VAL A 738 15.85 5.40 37.98
N LEU A 739 15.65 5.85 39.23
CA LEU A 739 16.74 6.27 40.13
C LEU A 739 17.65 5.08 40.46
N ILE A 740 17.05 3.93 40.79
CA ILE A 740 17.78 2.67 41.00
C ILE A 740 18.57 2.29 39.75
N ALA A 741 17.97 2.36 38.57
CA ALA A 741 18.64 2.07 37.30
C ALA A 741 19.77 3.07 36.99
N LEU A 742 19.60 4.35 37.32
CA LEU A 742 20.62 5.39 37.12
C LEU A 742 21.82 5.16 38.05
N ILE A 743 21.59 4.68 39.28
CA ILE A 743 22.66 4.31 40.23
C ILE A 743 23.33 2.97 39.84
N LEU A 744 22.56 1.97 39.41
CA LEU A 744 23.09 0.67 38.97
C LEU A 744 23.89 0.77 37.67
N SER A 745 23.49 1.65 36.75
CA SER A 745 24.14 1.79 35.45
C SER A 745 25.66 2.09 35.52
N PRO A 746 26.17 3.05 36.33
CA PRO A 746 27.61 3.25 36.48
C PRO A 746 28.30 2.10 37.22
N ILE A 747 27.62 1.44 38.16
CA ILE A 747 28.19 0.28 38.88
C ILE A 747 28.40 -0.89 37.92
N ILE A 748 27.39 -1.23 37.12
CA ILE A 748 27.48 -2.30 36.11
C ILE A 748 28.52 -1.94 35.04
N SER A 749 28.55 -0.67 34.59
CA SER A 749 29.57 -0.19 33.64
C SER A 749 30.99 -0.35 34.19
N LEU A 750 31.21 0.00 35.46
CA LEU A 750 32.48 -0.15 36.14
C LEU A 750 32.89 -1.62 36.31
N LEU A 751 31.94 -2.52 36.63
CA LEU A 751 32.21 -3.97 36.70
C LEU A 751 32.62 -4.53 35.34
N ILE A 752 31.94 -4.13 34.26
CA ILE A 752 32.30 -4.54 32.88
C ILE A 752 33.67 -4.00 32.49
N LEU A 753 33.99 -2.75 32.86
CA LEU A 753 35.30 -2.15 32.60
C LEU A 753 36.42 -2.89 33.33
N ILE A 754 36.22 -3.23 34.61
CA ILE A 754 37.18 -4.03 35.39
C ILE A 754 37.35 -5.40 34.75
N TYR A 755 36.26 -6.08 34.39
CA TYR A 755 36.30 -7.37 33.71
C TYR A 755 37.08 -7.29 32.40
N ALA A 756 36.84 -6.28 31.56
CA ALA A 756 37.50 -6.12 30.28
C ALA A 756 39.02 -5.91 30.40
N LEU A 757 39.44 -5.07 31.36
CA LEU A 757 40.86 -4.86 31.64
C LEU A 757 41.53 -6.13 32.17
N LEU A 758 40.84 -6.86 33.05
CA LEU A 758 41.35 -8.10 33.64
C LEU A 758 41.44 -9.21 32.59
N HIS A 759 40.43 -9.34 31.74
CA HIS A 759 40.40 -10.27 30.61
C HIS A 759 41.52 -9.97 29.59
N ARG A 760 41.73 -8.69 29.24
CA ARG A 760 42.84 -8.30 28.35
C ARG A 760 44.20 -8.59 28.98
N PHE A 761 44.35 -8.34 30.27
CA PHE A 761 45.61 -8.56 30.98
C PHE A 761 45.94 -10.05 31.09
N THR A 762 44.98 -10.88 31.53
CA THR A 762 45.19 -12.33 31.65
C THR A 762 45.39 -13.00 30.30
N GLY A 763 44.61 -12.63 29.27
CA GLY A 763 44.80 -13.10 27.91
C GLY A 763 46.15 -12.66 27.32
N GLY A 764 46.59 -11.43 27.60
CA GLY A 764 47.90 -10.93 27.17
C GLY A 764 49.07 -11.66 27.83
N LEU A 765 48.98 -11.95 29.12
CA LEU A 765 49.96 -12.77 29.84
C LEU A 765 49.98 -14.20 29.29
N TYR A 766 48.82 -14.79 29.08
CA TYR A 766 48.69 -16.13 28.50
C TYR A 766 49.33 -16.21 27.11
N ASP A 767 48.96 -15.31 26.19
CA ASP A 767 49.50 -15.26 24.83
C ASP A 767 51.03 -15.04 24.83
N GLN A 768 51.57 -14.23 25.75
CA GLN A 768 53.03 -14.04 25.87
C GLN A 768 53.74 -15.31 26.36
N ILE A 769 53.15 -16.02 27.32
CA ILE A 769 53.68 -17.27 27.86
C ILE A 769 53.66 -18.35 26.77
N VAL A 770 52.51 -18.55 26.12
CA VAL A 770 52.36 -19.55 25.05
C VAL A 770 53.24 -19.23 23.85
N PHE A 771 53.33 -17.96 23.43
CA PHE A 771 54.20 -17.57 22.31
C PHE A 771 55.68 -17.87 22.60
N LYS A 772 56.19 -17.51 23.79
CA LYS A 772 57.60 -17.68 24.13
C LYS A 772 57.97 -19.14 24.43
N LEU A 773 57.08 -19.89 25.11
CA LEU A 773 57.38 -21.26 25.55
C LEU A 773 57.05 -22.30 24.48
N ILE A 774 55.92 -22.16 23.79
CA ILE A 774 55.39 -23.18 22.86
C ILE A 774 55.68 -22.76 21.42
N ILE A 775 55.08 -21.66 20.95
CA ILE A 775 55.03 -21.35 19.50
C ILE A 775 56.43 -21.03 18.95
N LYS A 776 57.21 -20.16 19.60
CA LYS A 776 58.56 -19.79 19.13
C LYS A 776 59.51 -20.99 19.06
N ARG A 777 59.30 -22.03 19.88
CA ARG A 777 60.21 -23.18 19.97
C ARG A 777 59.74 -24.38 19.13
N LEU A 778 58.43 -24.58 18.98
CA LEU A 778 57.84 -25.82 18.46
C LEU A 778 56.99 -25.63 17.20
N ALA A 779 56.64 -24.39 16.80
CA ALA A 779 55.69 -24.20 15.72
C ALA A 779 56.26 -24.59 14.35
N ARG A 780 55.44 -25.32 13.58
CA ARG A 780 55.74 -25.84 12.24
C ARG A 780 54.54 -25.62 11.31
N ILE A 781 54.77 -25.72 10.02
CA ILE A 781 53.71 -25.59 9.00
C ILE A 781 52.83 -26.85 9.03
N PRO A 782 51.50 -26.73 9.21
CA PRO A 782 50.59 -27.85 9.19
C PRO A 782 50.36 -28.40 7.77
N ALA A 783 50.19 -29.73 7.65
CA ALA A 783 49.90 -30.41 6.40
C ALA A 783 48.39 -30.55 6.12
N HIS A 784 47.54 -30.39 7.14
CA HIS A 784 46.08 -30.48 7.03
C HIS A 784 45.42 -29.56 8.06
N ASP A 785 44.14 -29.26 7.85
CA ASP A 785 43.35 -28.48 8.81
C ASP A 785 43.21 -29.24 10.13
N THR A 786 43.66 -28.61 11.22
CA THR A 786 43.51 -29.13 12.58
C THR A 786 42.74 -28.15 13.43
N PHE A 787 42.28 -28.59 14.60
CA PHE A 787 41.63 -27.69 15.56
C PHE A 787 42.55 -26.53 16.01
N LEU A 788 43.87 -26.74 15.99
CA LEU A 788 44.86 -25.75 16.44
C LEU A 788 45.21 -24.72 15.37
N ALA A 789 45.21 -25.12 14.10
CA ALA A 789 45.49 -24.26 12.96
C ALA A 789 44.57 -24.64 11.80
N ARG A 790 43.76 -23.68 11.36
CA ARG A 790 42.79 -23.86 10.28
C ARG A 790 43.11 -22.90 9.13
N ARG A 791 43.05 -23.38 7.91
CA ARG A 791 43.21 -22.59 6.70
C ARG A 791 41.96 -21.72 6.46
N ILE A 792 42.19 -20.44 6.18
CA ILE A 792 41.13 -19.45 5.90
C ILE A 792 41.15 -19.01 4.44
N ALA A 793 42.33 -19.03 3.81
CA ALA A 793 42.48 -18.72 2.39
C ALA A 793 43.61 -19.57 1.79
N GLY A 794 43.55 -19.81 0.48
CA GLY A 794 44.56 -20.55 -0.27
C GLY A 794 43.97 -21.40 -1.40
N PRO A 795 44.80 -21.85 -2.35
CA PRO A 795 44.35 -22.69 -3.46
C PRO A 795 43.74 -24.01 -2.95
N GLY A 796 42.63 -24.41 -3.57
CA GLY A 796 41.80 -25.54 -3.16
C GLY A 796 40.81 -25.26 -2.00
N LEU A 797 40.82 -24.07 -1.39
CA LEU A 797 39.83 -23.64 -0.39
C LEU A 797 38.80 -22.65 -0.96
N ALA A 798 39.18 -21.88 -1.98
CA ALA A 798 38.29 -20.96 -2.67
C ALA A 798 37.23 -21.72 -3.49
N ALA A 799 35.98 -21.26 -3.42
CA ALA A 799 34.88 -21.88 -4.15
C ALA A 799 35.00 -21.72 -5.67
N GLN A 800 35.77 -20.74 -6.16
CA GLN A 800 35.85 -20.33 -7.57
C GLN A 800 37.26 -20.55 -8.13
N TYR A 801 37.37 -21.50 -9.05
CA TYR A 801 38.55 -21.78 -9.85
C TYR A 801 38.07 -22.33 -11.20
N PHE A 802 38.91 -22.24 -12.24
CA PHE A 802 38.54 -22.66 -13.59
C PHE A 802 39.44 -23.79 -14.12
N TYR A 803 38.92 -24.61 -15.05
CA TYR A 803 39.69 -25.60 -15.79
C TYR A 803 39.93 -25.10 -17.21
N GLN A 804 41.18 -25.11 -17.64
CA GLN A 804 41.57 -24.81 -19.00
C GLN A 804 41.50 -26.08 -19.85
N VAL A 805 40.68 -26.05 -20.90
CA VAL A 805 40.53 -27.12 -21.90
C VAL A 805 41.37 -26.83 -23.15
N SER A 806 41.70 -27.85 -23.94
CA SER A 806 42.38 -27.69 -25.24
C SER A 806 41.38 -27.35 -26.36
N SER A 807 41.69 -26.38 -27.23
CA SER A 807 40.80 -26.00 -28.36
C SER A 807 40.40 -27.17 -29.28
N PRO A 808 41.29 -28.12 -29.65
CA PRO A 808 40.93 -29.35 -30.38
C PRO A 808 39.83 -30.20 -29.72
N GLU A 809 39.84 -30.30 -28.39
CA GLU A 809 38.90 -31.11 -27.61
C GLU A 809 37.49 -30.51 -27.68
N VAL A 810 37.40 -29.18 -27.64
CA VAL A 810 36.14 -28.46 -27.77
C VAL A 810 35.55 -28.63 -29.17
N LEU A 811 36.37 -28.58 -30.22
CA LEU A 811 35.89 -28.80 -31.59
C LEU A 811 35.42 -30.25 -31.80
N ALA A 812 36.10 -31.22 -31.22
CA ALA A 812 35.66 -32.62 -31.25
C ALA A 812 34.32 -32.82 -30.53
N ALA A 813 34.14 -32.16 -29.39
CA ALA A 813 32.88 -32.16 -28.65
C ALA A 813 31.75 -31.45 -29.42
N LEU A 814 32.06 -30.35 -30.11
CA LEU A 814 31.09 -29.65 -30.95
C LEU A 814 30.64 -30.53 -32.13
N GLU A 815 31.56 -31.22 -32.83
CA GLU A 815 31.19 -32.16 -33.90
C GLU A 815 30.28 -33.29 -33.39
N SER A 816 30.53 -33.82 -32.19
CA SER A 816 29.68 -34.88 -31.63
C SER A 816 28.28 -34.38 -31.30
N LEU A 817 28.14 -33.14 -30.82
CA LEU A 817 26.83 -32.50 -30.59
C LEU A 817 26.05 -32.31 -31.89
N ILE A 818 26.72 -31.86 -32.96
CA ILE A 818 26.10 -31.69 -34.27
C ILE A 818 25.57 -33.04 -34.79
N GLU A 819 26.35 -34.13 -34.66
CA GLU A 819 25.92 -35.47 -35.04
C GLU A 819 24.72 -35.94 -34.18
N GLN A 820 24.69 -35.65 -32.87
CA GLN A 820 23.53 -35.97 -32.02
C GLN A 820 22.26 -35.20 -32.44
N LYS A 821 22.38 -33.91 -32.80
CA LYS A 821 21.26 -33.10 -33.29
C LYS A 821 20.74 -33.62 -34.65
N GLU A 822 21.64 -33.99 -35.57
CA GLU A 822 21.30 -34.65 -36.83
C GLU A 822 20.50 -35.93 -36.59
N LEU A 823 20.97 -36.81 -35.69
CA LEU A 823 20.29 -38.07 -35.36
C LEU A 823 18.89 -37.84 -34.75
N ASN A 824 18.73 -36.81 -33.91
CA ASN A 824 17.45 -36.47 -33.30
C ASN A 824 16.44 -35.95 -34.33
N ILE A 825 16.85 -35.08 -35.25
CA ILE A 825 15.99 -34.55 -36.30
C ILE A 825 15.66 -35.65 -37.32
N TYR A 826 16.64 -36.47 -37.68
CA TYR A 826 16.44 -37.66 -38.50
C TYR A 826 15.42 -38.61 -37.89
N ARG A 827 15.46 -38.82 -36.57
CA ARG A 827 14.45 -39.63 -35.85
C ARG A 827 13.04 -39.09 -36.06
N LEU A 828 12.84 -37.79 -35.84
CA LEU A 828 11.52 -37.15 -35.96
C LEU A 828 10.99 -37.26 -37.39
N TYR A 829 11.85 -36.99 -38.38
CA TYR A 829 11.52 -37.11 -39.79
C TYR A 829 11.10 -38.54 -40.18
N ILE A 830 11.86 -39.56 -39.74
CA ILE A 830 11.53 -40.96 -40.03
C ILE A 830 10.28 -41.42 -39.26
N GLU A 831 10.08 -40.99 -38.01
CA GLU A 831 8.87 -41.27 -37.24
C GLU A 831 7.63 -40.73 -37.96
N GLU A 832 7.70 -39.52 -38.52
CA GLU A 832 6.61 -38.94 -39.30
C GLU A 832 6.28 -39.77 -40.56
N ILE A 833 7.31 -40.19 -41.30
CA ILE A 833 7.15 -41.07 -42.48
C ILE A 833 6.51 -42.41 -42.08
N LEU A 834 6.97 -43.02 -40.99
CA LEU A 834 6.44 -44.31 -40.50
C LEU A 834 4.98 -44.18 -40.00
N MET A 835 4.57 -43.01 -39.51
CA MET A 835 3.21 -42.75 -39.03
C MET A 835 2.23 -42.40 -40.16
N LYS A 836 2.72 -42.02 -41.35
CA LYS A 836 1.89 -41.63 -42.49
C LYS A 836 0.83 -42.68 -42.88
N PRO A 837 1.12 -43.99 -42.99
CA PRO A 837 0.10 -45.00 -43.31
C PRO A 837 -1.00 -45.13 -42.23
N ILE A 838 -0.64 -44.95 -40.95
CA ILE A 838 -1.61 -44.94 -39.84
C ILE A 838 -2.52 -43.71 -39.94
N ASN A 839 -1.94 -42.55 -40.25
CA ASN A 839 -2.67 -41.30 -40.42
C ASN A 839 -3.60 -41.35 -41.64
N GLU A 840 -3.17 -41.94 -42.75
CA GLU A 840 -3.99 -42.17 -43.94
C GLU A 840 -5.14 -43.14 -43.66
N TYR A 841 -4.90 -44.22 -42.92
CA TYR A 841 -5.95 -45.11 -42.44
C TYR A 841 -6.96 -44.38 -41.56
N ARG A 842 -6.49 -43.57 -40.59
CA ARG A 842 -7.38 -42.79 -39.73
C ARG A 842 -8.20 -41.78 -40.52
N ARG A 843 -7.59 -41.09 -41.50
CA ARG A 843 -8.29 -40.16 -42.41
C ARG A 843 -9.36 -40.88 -43.23
N PHE A 844 -9.05 -42.04 -43.81
CA PHE A 844 -10.03 -42.84 -44.54
C PHE A 844 -11.17 -43.32 -43.64
N PHE A 845 -10.85 -43.84 -42.45
CA PHE A 845 -11.85 -44.32 -41.50
C PHE A 845 -12.79 -43.20 -41.07
N ASN A 846 -12.24 -42.04 -40.70
CA ASN A 846 -13.04 -40.88 -40.33
C ASN A 846 -13.93 -40.45 -41.52
N ALA A 847 -13.37 -40.29 -42.71
CA ALA A 847 -14.15 -39.90 -43.89
C ALA A 847 -15.28 -40.90 -44.24
N ALA A 848 -15.10 -42.20 -43.99
CA ALA A 848 -16.07 -43.23 -44.32
C ALA A 848 -17.11 -43.49 -43.21
N PHE A 849 -16.74 -43.34 -41.93
CA PHE A 849 -17.54 -43.85 -40.80
C PHE A 849 -17.85 -42.81 -39.71
N GLU A 850 -17.21 -41.64 -39.72
CA GLU A 850 -17.49 -40.53 -38.78
C GLU A 850 -18.93 -39.99 -38.83
N PRO A 851 -19.62 -39.89 -40.00
CA PRO A 851 -21.03 -39.49 -40.05
C PRO A 851 -21.98 -40.43 -39.27
N PHE A 852 -21.50 -41.63 -38.93
CA PHE A 852 -22.24 -42.63 -38.16
C PHE A 852 -21.76 -42.71 -36.70
N SER A 853 -20.97 -41.74 -36.25
CA SER A 853 -20.38 -41.68 -34.90
C SER A 853 -19.55 -42.92 -34.53
N ALA A 854 -19.06 -43.66 -35.53
CA ALA A 854 -18.20 -44.81 -35.30
C ALA A 854 -16.78 -44.32 -35.01
N GLN A 855 -16.19 -44.82 -33.92
CA GLN A 855 -14.80 -44.55 -33.55
C GLN A 855 -13.96 -45.81 -33.74
N VAL A 856 -12.68 -45.65 -34.08
CA VAL A 856 -11.72 -46.76 -34.12
C VAL A 856 -11.51 -47.27 -32.68
N GLN A 857 -12.17 -48.36 -32.31
CA GLN A 857 -11.92 -49.02 -31.02
C GLN A 857 -10.60 -49.81 -31.08
N ILE A 858 -9.70 -49.49 -30.16
CA ILE A 858 -8.49 -50.28 -29.89
C ILE A 858 -8.92 -51.42 -28.97
N THR A 859 -9.42 -52.51 -29.55
CA THR A 859 -9.74 -53.74 -28.82
C THR A 859 -8.53 -54.69 -28.82
N ASP A 860 -8.36 -55.51 -27.77
CA ASP A 860 -7.28 -56.52 -27.66
C ASP A 860 -7.39 -57.67 -28.70
N SER A 861 -8.43 -57.67 -29.53
CA SER A 861 -8.57 -58.60 -30.64
C SER A 861 -7.73 -58.14 -31.85
N PRO A 862 -7.17 -59.06 -32.66
CA PRO A 862 -6.29 -58.70 -33.77
C PRO A 862 -7.06 -58.03 -34.92
N SER A 863 -7.28 -56.71 -34.79
CA SER A 863 -7.78 -55.85 -35.86
C SER A 863 -6.64 -55.45 -36.80
N ILE A 864 -6.97 -55.14 -38.06
CA ILE A 864 -5.99 -54.73 -39.08
C ILE A 864 -5.23 -53.46 -38.65
N TYR A 865 -5.94 -52.52 -37.99
CA TYR A 865 -5.33 -51.32 -37.42
C TYR A 865 -4.32 -51.64 -36.31
N SER A 866 -4.66 -52.55 -35.38
CA SER A 866 -3.76 -52.98 -34.31
C SER A 866 -2.48 -53.62 -34.86
N ARG A 867 -2.60 -54.49 -35.85
CA ARG A 867 -1.45 -55.13 -36.53
C ARG A 867 -0.56 -54.11 -37.25
N MET A 868 -1.14 -53.11 -37.90
CA MET A 868 -0.36 -52.06 -38.57
C MET A 868 0.36 -51.18 -37.54
N ASN A 869 -0.32 -50.79 -36.47
CA ASN A 869 0.26 -50.04 -35.37
C ASN A 869 1.41 -50.82 -34.70
N ASP A 870 1.26 -52.13 -34.48
CA ASP A 870 2.33 -52.97 -33.92
C ASP A 870 3.57 -53.05 -34.81
N VAL A 871 3.39 -53.14 -36.14
CA VAL A 871 4.50 -53.14 -37.11
C VAL A 871 5.22 -51.80 -37.10
N VAL A 872 4.49 -50.69 -37.17
CA VAL A 872 5.06 -49.33 -37.09
C VAL A 872 5.79 -49.12 -35.77
N ASN A 873 5.18 -49.50 -34.65
CA ASN A 873 5.80 -49.40 -33.32
C ASN A 873 7.07 -50.26 -33.20
N LYS A 874 7.12 -51.43 -33.84
CA LYS A 874 8.33 -52.26 -33.89
C LYS A 874 9.45 -51.56 -34.66
N HIS A 875 9.15 -50.93 -35.80
CA HIS A 875 10.14 -50.16 -36.56
C HIS A 875 10.62 -48.91 -35.81
N ILE A 876 9.72 -48.19 -35.13
CA ILE A 876 10.08 -47.06 -34.27
C ILE A 876 10.99 -47.52 -33.12
N ARG A 877 10.71 -48.66 -32.47
CA ARG A 877 11.60 -49.23 -31.43
C ARG A 877 12.97 -49.58 -31.99
N ASN A 878 13.03 -50.23 -33.16
CA ASN A 878 14.30 -50.59 -33.79
C ASN A 878 15.12 -49.34 -34.15
N LEU A 879 14.46 -48.30 -34.69
CA LEU A 879 15.08 -47.01 -34.98
C LEU A 879 15.66 -46.37 -33.71
N LYS A 880 14.87 -46.31 -32.63
CA LYS A 880 15.32 -45.80 -31.33
C LYS A 880 16.54 -46.56 -30.83
N THR A 881 16.50 -47.89 -30.80
CA THR A 881 17.64 -48.69 -30.34
C THR A 881 18.91 -48.50 -31.18
N ALA A 882 18.79 -48.25 -32.49
CA ALA A 882 19.93 -47.96 -33.35
C ALA A 882 20.53 -46.57 -33.08
N ILE A 883 19.67 -45.57 -32.88
CA ILE A 883 20.07 -44.20 -32.54
C ILE A 883 20.65 -44.13 -31.12
N ASP A 884 20.05 -44.80 -30.16
CA ASP A 884 20.52 -44.83 -28.76
C ASP A 884 21.93 -45.43 -28.66
N LYS A 885 22.19 -46.55 -29.37
CA LYS A 885 23.53 -47.13 -29.49
C LYS A 885 24.56 -46.15 -30.07
N ARG A 886 24.12 -45.29 -30.99
CA ARG A 886 24.97 -44.27 -31.62
C ARG A 886 25.24 -43.11 -30.67
N ASN A 887 24.20 -42.61 -30.01
CA ASN A 887 24.28 -41.55 -29.02
C ASN A 887 25.13 -41.96 -27.80
N ASP A 888 25.06 -43.22 -27.35
CA ASP A 888 25.88 -43.74 -26.25
C ASP A 888 27.38 -43.65 -26.52
N LEU A 889 27.79 -43.72 -27.80
CA LEU A 889 29.19 -43.55 -28.24
C LEU A 889 29.59 -42.07 -28.34
N LEU A 890 28.64 -41.19 -28.67
CA LEU A 890 28.85 -39.75 -28.79
C LEU A 890 28.72 -39.00 -27.46
N GLN A 891 28.23 -39.67 -26.41
CA GLN A 891 27.95 -39.07 -25.11
C GLN A 891 29.25 -38.60 -24.43
N ILE A 892 29.26 -37.31 -24.09
CA ILE A 892 30.34 -36.69 -23.33
C ILE A 892 29.98 -36.78 -21.84
N HIS A 893 30.91 -37.25 -21.01
CA HIS A 893 30.75 -37.18 -19.56
C HIS A 893 31.43 -35.91 -19.06
N HIS A 894 30.62 -34.94 -18.66
CA HIS A 894 31.10 -33.79 -17.93
C HIS A 894 31.16 -34.14 -16.45
N GLY A 895 32.33 -34.00 -15.83
CA GLY A 895 32.42 -34.09 -14.36
C GLY A 895 31.54 -33.04 -13.67
N PRO A 896 31.37 -33.11 -12.34
CA PRO A 896 30.51 -32.19 -11.55
C PRO A 896 30.97 -30.70 -11.57
N GLN A 897 31.96 -30.35 -12.38
CA GLN A 897 32.65 -29.05 -12.41
C GLN A 897 32.60 -28.41 -13.81
N HIS A 898 31.61 -28.80 -14.60
CA HIS A 898 31.40 -28.36 -15.97
C HIS A 898 31.28 -26.84 -16.16
N ASP A 899 30.63 -26.15 -15.21
CA ASP A 899 30.46 -24.70 -15.20
C ASP A 899 31.78 -23.92 -15.05
N ARG A 900 32.88 -24.64 -14.76
CA ARG A 900 34.20 -24.07 -14.50
C ARG A 900 35.17 -24.25 -15.65
N ILE A 901 34.75 -24.92 -16.72
CA ILE A 901 35.58 -25.12 -17.91
C ILE A 901 35.63 -23.82 -18.71
N ARG A 902 36.84 -23.37 -19.09
CA ARG A 902 37.08 -22.16 -19.88
C ARG A 902 38.26 -22.35 -20.85
N LEU A 903 38.37 -21.44 -21.81
CA LEU A 903 39.47 -21.35 -22.77
C LEU A 903 40.29 -20.06 -22.57
N THR A 904 41.51 -20.05 -23.09
CA THR A 904 42.26 -18.81 -23.28
C THR A 904 41.60 -17.97 -24.36
N GLU A 905 41.83 -16.65 -24.36
CA GLU A 905 41.29 -15.74 -25.37
C GLU A 905 41.62 -16.19 -26.81
N ALA A 906 42.89 -16.51 -27.08
CA ALA A 906 43.32 -17.04 -28.37
C ALA A 906 42.73 -18.42 -28.69
N GLY A 907 42.50 -19.24 -27.66
CA GLY A 907 41.89 -20.56 -27.84
C GLY A 907 40.39 -20.50 -28.14
N LEU A 908 39.69 -19.53 -27.55
CA LEU A 908 38.26 -19.30 -27.73
C LEU A 908 37.96 -18.72 -29.12
N THR A 909 38.75 -17.73 -29.57
CA THR A 909 38.58 -17.14 -30.91
C THR A 909 38.79 -18.17 -32.01
N ALA A 910 39.83 -19.00 -31.90
CA ALA A 910 40.07 -20.11 -32.82
C ALA A 910 38.89 -21.10 -32.85
N VAL A 911 38.34 -21.46 -31.68
CA VAL A 911 37.20 -22.38 -31.57
C VAL A 911 35.92 -21.78 -32.17
N LEU A 912 35.67 -20.48 -31.99
CA LEU A 912 34.47 -19.83 -32.54
C LEU A 912 34.52 -19.73 -34.07
N ILE A 913 35.67 -19.39 -34.64
CA ILE A 913 35.86 -19.29 -36.09
C ILE A 913 35.71 -20.67 -36.75
N GLU A 914 36.42 -21.68 -36.23
CA GLU A 914 36.34 -23.04 -36.76
C GLU A 914 34.98 -23.69 -36.47
N GLY A 915 34.39 -23.38 -35.31
CA GLY A 915 33.04 -23.80 -34.95
C GLY A 915 31.97 -23.25 -35.90
N LYS A 916 32.07 -21.96 -36.28
CA LYS A 916 31.22 -21.36 -37.33
C LYS A 916 31.35 -22.14 -38.63
N GLN A 917 32.57 -22.39 -39.10
CA GLN A 917 32.79 -23.11 -40.36
C GLN A 917 32.22 -24.54 -40.32
N LEU A 918 32.33 -25.23 -39.19
CA LEU A 918 31.73 -26.55 -38.99
C LEU A 918 30.20 -26.49 -39.05
N VAL A 919 29.59 -25.54 -38.34
CA VAL A 919 28.13 -25.35 -38.33
C VAL A 919 27.62 -24.98 -39.73
N GLU A 920 28.22 -23.99 -40.38
CA GLU A 920 27.86 -23.54 -41.74
C GLU A 920 28.01 -24.65 -42.79
N LYS A 921 28.99 -25.53 -42.62
CA LYS A 921 29.20 -26.66 -43.54
C LYS A 921 28.12 -27.74 -43.39
N TRP A 922 27.71 -28.06 -42.17
CA TRP A 922 26.87 -29.24 -41.89
C TRP A 922 25.38 -28.92 -41.68
N TYR A 923 25.03 -27.83 -40.98
CA TYR A 923 23.62 -27.51 -40.65
C TYR A 923 22.72 -27.32 -41.88
N PRO A 924 23.09 -26.50 -42.89
CA PRO A 924 22.26 -26.33 -44.08
C PRO A 924 22.02 -27.63 -44.85
N LYS A 925 23.05 -28.49 -44.92
CA LYS A 925 23.03 -29.70 -45.77
C LYS A 925 22.45 -30.93 -45.10
N ARG A 926 22.55 -31.04 -43.77
CA ARG A 926 22.21 -32.25 -43.01
C ARG A 926 21.11 -32.06 -41.98
N ILE A 927 20.80 -30.83 -41.57
CA ILE A 927 19.80 -30.56 -40.53
C ILE A 927 18.61 -29.81 -41.14
N LEU A 928 18.86 -28.62 -41.69
CA LEU A 928 17.82 -27.79 -42.29
C LEU A 928 17.17 -28.43 -43.52
N SER A 929 17.87 -29.36 -44.19
CA SER A 929 17.32 -30.13 -45.31
C SER A 929 16.13 -31.03 -44.93
N TYR A 930 15.92 -31.30 -43.64
CA TYR A 930 14.80 -32.10 -43.13
C TYR A 930 13.60 -31.25 -42.65
N LEU A 931 13.72 -29.91 -42.64
CA LEU A 931 12.73 -28.97 -42.12
C LEU A 931 12.02 -28.21 -43.24
N ASN A 932 10.76 -27.82 -43.02
CA ASN A 932 10.01 -26.94 -43.94
C ASN A 932 10.38 -25.45 -43.75
N GLU A 933 9.98 -24.57 -44.68
CA GLU A 933 10.26 -23.11 -44.61
C GLU A 933 9.71 -22.47 -43.31
N ASP A 934 8.44 -22.74 -42.95
CA ASP A 934 7.81 -22.27 -41.70
C ASP A 934 8.50 -22.80 -40.42
N GLU A 935 9.10 -24.00 -40.50
CA GLU A 935 9.80 -24.64 -39.38
C GLU A 935 11.23 -24.09 -39.24
N THR A 936 11.81 -23.63 -40.35
CA THR A 936 13.11 -22.96 -40.37
C THR A 936 13.03 -21.58 -39.72
N GLU A 937 11.95 -20.82 -39.97
CA GLU A 937 11.71 -19.54 -39.29
C GLU A 937 11.50 -19.74 -37.78
N LYS A 938 10.74 -20.78 -37.39
CA LYS A 938 10.58 -21.16 -35.97
C LYS A 938 11.90 -21.55 -35.32
N PHE A 939 12.75 -22.31 -36.02
CA PHE A 939 14.08 -22.70 -35.53
C PHE A 939 14.93 -21.47 -35.17
N TRP A 940 15.04 -20.48 -36.05
CA TRP A 940 15.84 -19.27 -35.76
C TRP A 940 15.26 -18.43 -34.62
N ASN A 941 13.92 -18.34 -34.53
CA ASN A 941 13.22 -17.66 -33.43
C ASN A 941 13.43 -18.36 -32.07
N ASP A 942 13.42 -19.70 -32.02
CA ASP A 942 13.63 -20.46 -30.78
C ASP A 942 15.03 -20.24 -30.17
N TYR A 943 16.01 -19.86 -31.00
CA TYR A 943 17.37 -19.54 -30.58
C TYR A 943 17.64 -18.04 -30.34
N ASP A 944 16.64 -17.17 -30.56
CA ASP A 944 16.76 -15.70 -30.57
C ASP A 944 17.86 -15.19 -31.54
N LEU A 945 17.96 -15.80 -32.72
CA LEU A 945 18.98 -15.50 -33.74
C LEU A 945 18.36 -14.99 -35.04
N GLU A 946 19.11 -14.18 -35.79
CA GLU A 946 18.75 -13.78 -37.15
C GLU A 946 19.01 -14.94 -38.14
N GLU A 947 18.26 -14.98 -39.24
CA GLU A 947 18.41 -16.01 -40.27
C GLU A 947 19.84 -15.99 -40.84
N ASN A 948 20.50 -17.15 -40.89
CA ASN A 948 21.90 -17.36 -41.32
C ASN A 948 22.98 -16.83 -40.35
N ASP A 949 22.65 -16.56 -39.08
CA ASP A 949 23.67 -16.26 -38.06
C ASP A 949 24.39 -17.54 -37.56
N TRP A 950 25.29 -18.08 -38.38
CA TRP A 950 26.03 -19.32 -38.09
C TRP A 950 27.01 -19.20 -36.92
N LEU A 951 27.54 -17.99 -36.67
CA LEU A 951 28.45 -17.74 -35.56
C LEU A 951 27.69 -17.70 -34.23
N GLY A 952 26.51 -17.08 -34.22
CA GLY A 952 25.59 -17.09 -33.09
C GLY A 952 25.13 -18.51 -32.76
N LEU A 953 24.79 -19.30 -33.78
CA LEU A 953 24.40 -20.69 -33.61
C LEU A 953 25.54 -21.54 -33.03
N ALA A 954 26.78 -21.41 -33.56
CA ALA A 954 27.95 -22.09 -33.01
C ALA A 954 28.20 -21.72 -31.54
N SER A 955 28.05 -20.44 -31.19
CA SER A 955 28.22 -19.93 -29.82
C SER A 955 27.16 -20.49 -28.86
N LYS A 956 25.89 -20.53 -29.28
CA LYS A 956 24.78 -21.11 -28.50
C LYS A 956 24.96 -22.62 -28.30
N LEU A 957 25.42 -23.34 -29.31
CA LEU A 957 25.74 -24.77 -29.20
C LEU A 957 26.88 -25.04 -28.22
N LEU A 958 27.91 -24.18 -28.19
CA LEU A 958 28.97 -24.26 -27.18
C LEU A 958 28.47 -23.95 -25.77
N GLN A 959 27.52 -23.02 -25.62
CA GLN A 959 26.87 -22.75 -24.32
C GLN A 959 25.98 -23.92 -23.87
N GLU A 960 25.29 -24.60 -24.80
CA GLU A 960 24.50 -25.80 -24.54
C GLU A 960 25.40 -26.98 -24.15
N LEU A 961 26.56 -27.11 -24.80
CA LEU A 961 27.52 -28.17 -24.52
C LEU A 961 28.26 -27.95 -23.20
N PHE A 962 28.60 -26.71 -22.85
CA PHE A 962 29.28 -26.33 -21.63
C PHE A 962 28.35 -25.62 -20.63
N CYS A 963 28.51 -24.32 -20.55
CA CYS A 963 27.67 -23.44 -19.76
C CYS A 963 27.65 -22.07 -20.44
N ARG A 964 26.72 -21.20 -20.04
CA ARG A 964 26.64 -19.82 -20.55
C ARG A 964 27.96 -19.06 -20.35
N ASP A 965 28.67 -19.35 -19.27
CA ASP A 965 29.93 -18.71 -18.89
C ASP A 965 31.15 -19.22 -19.67
N PHE A 966 31.01 -20.27 -20.50
CA PHE A 966 32.12 -20.83 -21.28
C PHE A 966 32.71 -19.82 -22.28
N LEU A 967 31.87 -18.91 -22.81
CA LEU A 967 32.31 -17.85 -23.74
C LEU A 967 33.10 -16.73 -23.05
N THR A 968 33.28 -16.78 -21.72
CA THR A 968 34.19 -15.85 -21.05
C THR A 968 35.61 -16.38 -21.11
N PRO A 969 36.54 -15.68 -21.78
CA PRO A 969 37.94 -16.10 -21.80
C PRO A 969 38.53 -16.01 -20.39
N LEU A 970 39.53 -16.83 -20.11
CA LEU A 970 40.31 -16.75 -18.88
C LEU A 970 41.05 -15.40 -18.82
N GLU A 971 40.84 -14.65 -17.74
CA GLU A 971 41.60 -13.43 -17.47
C GLU A 971 43.02 -13.79 -16.96
N GLN A 972 44.01 -12.92 -17.17
CA GLN A 972 45.39 -13.18 -16.72
C GLN A 972 45.52 -13.37 -15.19
N THR A 973 44.51 -12.92 -14.43
CA THR A 973 44.42 -13.04 -12.98
C THR A 973 43.66 -14.29 -12.50
N ASP A 974 43.03 -15.04 -13.41
CA ASP A 974 42.22 -16.21 -13.06
C ASP A 974 43.08 -17.42 -12.69
N VAL A 975 42.62 -18.18 -11.70
CA VAL A 975 43.27 -19.42 -11.27
C VAL A 975 42.77 -20.58 -12.12
N CYS A 976 43.59 -21.02 -13.09
CA CYS A 976 43.22 -22.06 -14.04
C CYS A 976 44.04 -23.35 -13.87
N TYR A 977 43.40 -24.49 -14.14
CA TYR A 977 44.02 -25.82 -14.16
C TYR A 977 43.93 -26.43 -15.55
N SER A 978 45.06 -26.76 -16.18
CA SER A 978 45.04 -27.48 -17.46
C SER A 978 44.52 -28.91 -17.27
N LEU A 979 43.51 -29.30 -18.04
CA LEU A 979 43.09 -30.69 -18.14
C LEU A 979 44.15 -31.46 -18.96
N GLN A 980 44.68 -32.57 -18.42
CA GLN A 980 45.62 -33.44 -19.14
C GLN A 980 44.83 -34.53 -19.89
N VAL A 981 45.19 -34.82 -21.14
CA VAL A 981 44.55 -35.86 -21.94
C VAL A 981 45.58 -36.73 -22.68
N ASP A 982 45.47 -38.04 -22.48
CA ASP A 982 46.25 -39.10 -23.15
C ASP A 982 45.44 -39.73 -24.30
N HIS A 983 45.16 -38.99 -25.39
CA HIS A 983 44.45 -39.54 -26.56
C HIS A 983 45.17 -39.24 -27.89
N ILE A 984 45.36 -40.30 -28.70
CA ILE A 984 46.27 -40.37 -29.86
C ILE A 984 45.65 -39.76 -31.15
N THR A 985 44.39 -39.30 -31.15
CA THR A 985 43.63 -38.97 -32.38
C THR A 985 43.09 -37.53 -32.47
N LEU A 986 43.72 -36.56 -31.81
CA LEU A 986 43.35 -35.12 -31.91
C LEU A 986 44.01 -34.39 -33.09
N SER A 987 44.81 -35.08 -33.92
CA SER A 987 45.59 -34.48 -35.01
C SER A 987 44.74 -33.83 -36.11
N LYS A 988 43.52 -34.36 -36.39
CA LYS A 988 42.54 -33.75 -37.32
C LYS A 988 42.19 -32.32 -36.90
N TYR A 989 41.81 -32.13 -35.65
CA TYR A 989 41.37 -30.85 -35.09
C TYR A 989 42.54 -29.90 -34.84
N ALA A 990 43.70 -30.44 -34.43
CA ALA A 990 44.93 -29.65 -34.32
C ALA A 990 45.35 -29.07 -35.67
N HIS A 991 45.25 -29.84 -36.77
CA HIS A 991 45.51 -29.34 -38.12
C HIS A 991 44.48 -28.30 -38.55
N MET A 992 43.19 -28.46 -38.21
CA MET A 992 42.16 -27.43 -38.51
C MET A 992 42.52 -26.09 -37.86
N ILE A 993 42.87 -26.10 -36.57
CA ILE A 993 43.27 -24.90 -35.84
C ILE A 993 44.59 -24.31 -36.38
N HIS A 994 45.55 -25.14 -36.79
CA HIS A 994 46.80 -24.65 -37.40
C HIS A 994 46.62 -24.09 -38.82
N SER A 995 45.59 -24.55 -39.56
CA SER A 995 45.23 -24.00 -40.87
C SER A 995 44.32 -22.78 -40.80
N ALA A 996 43.78 -22.46 -39.63
CA ALA A 996 42.97 -21.27 -39.40
C ALA A 996 43.89 -20.03 -39.50
N ASN A 997 43.81 -19.31 -40.63
CA ASN A 997 44.43 -18.00 -40.74
C ASN A 997 43.73 -17.05 -39.77
N LEU A 998 44.37 -16.80 -38.61
CA LEU A 998 44.00 -15.73 -37.70
C LEU A 998 44.21 -14.39 -38.41
N HIS A 999 43.23 -13.93 -39.20
CA HIS A 999 43.22 -12.57 -39.72
C HIS A 999 42.89 -11.60 -38.58
N ASP A 1000 43.34 -10.36 -38.71
CA ASP A 1000 43.20 -9.27 -37.73
C ASP A 1000 41.76 -8.70 -37.71
N ASP A 1001 40.75 -9.57 -37.82
CA ASP A 1001 39.33 -9.25 -37.62
C ASP A 1001 38.94 -9.39 -36.13
N LEU A 1002 39.93 -9.26 -35.24
CA LEU A 1002 39.81 -9.36 -33.79
C LEU A 1002 38.72 -8.42 -33.25
N ASP A 1003 38.60 -7.22 -33.82
CA ASP A 1003 37.57 -6.26 -33.41
C ASP A 1003 36.15 -6.68 -33.81
N ALA A 1004 35.97 -7.39 -34.93
CA ALA A 1004 34.66 -7.84 -35.40
C ALA A 1004 34.15 -9.06 -34.62
N VAL A 1005 35.03 -9.98 -34.23
CA VAL A 1005 34.63 -11.18 -33.46
C VAL A 1005 34.42 -10.85 -31.97
N THR A 1006 35.23 -9.94 -31.42
CA THR A 1006 35.14 -9.50 -30.02
C THR A 1006 33.97 -8.53 -29.79
N SER A 1007 33.53 -7.80 -30.82
CA SER A 1007 32.39 -6.87 -30.75
C SER A 1007 31.02 -7.55 -30.89
N VAL A 1008 30.93 -8.71 -31.53
CA VAL A 1008 29.64 -9.36 -31.85
C VAL A 1008 29.13 -10.26 -30.72
N TYR A 1009 30.02 -10.88 -29.92
CA TYR A 1009 29.59 -11.69 -28.76
C TYR A 1009 30.45 -11.40 -27.53
N LEU A 1010 30.15 -10.28 -26.87
CA LEU A 1010 30.17 -10.39 -25.40
C LEU A 1010 29.08 -11.40 -25.04
N PRO A 1011 29.26 -12.25 -24.00
CA PRO A 1011 28.12 -12.92 -23.38
C PRO A 1011 27.03 -11.87 -23.11
N GLU A 1012 25.77 -12.25 -22.94
CA GLU A 1012 24.82 -11.38 -22.24
C GLU A 1012 25.45 -11.05 -20.88
N THR A 1013 26.25 -10.00 -20.85
CA THR A 1013 27.12 -9.66 -19.75
C THR A 1013 26.19 -9.41 -18.59
N SER A 1014 26.60 -9.90 -17.43
CA SER A 1014 26.13 -9.62 -16.07
C SER A 1014 25.63 -8.20 -15.74
N TYR A 1015 25.52 -7.26 -16.69
CA TYR A 1015 24.74 -6.04 -16.60
C TYR A 1015 23.24 -6.35 -16.73
N THR A 1016 22.54 -6.41 -15.61
CA THR A 1016 21.07 -6.44 -15.54
C THR A 1016 20.48 -5.09 -15.96
N ILE A 1017 20.45 -4.82 -17.27
CA ILE A 1017 19.85 -3.62 -17.85
C ILE A 1017 18.41 -3.94 -18.24
N ASN A 1018 17.47 -3.31 -17.54
CA ASN A 1018 16.04 -3.50 -17.71
C ASN A 1018 15.49 -2.64 -18.85
N TYR A 1019 14.42 -3.10 -19.49
CA TYR A 1019 13.67 -2.26 -20.43
C TYR A 1019 13.15 -1.01 -19.69
N PRO A 1020 13.31 0.21 -20.25
CA PRO A 1020 12.86 1.42 -19.60
C PRO A 1020 11.34 1.37 -19.40
N SER A 1021 10.89 1.54 -18.16
CA SER A 1021 9.48 1.73 -17.84
C SER A 1021 9.23 3.20 -17.55
N PHE A 1022 8.24 3.78 -18.23
CA PHE A 1022 7.83 5.15 -18.00
C PHE A 1022 6.48 5.17 -17.30
N ASN A 1023 6.43 5.84 -16.14
CA ASN A 1023 5.19 5.95 -15.38
C ASN A 1023 4.26 6.94 -16.08
N GLN A 1024 3.10 6.45 -16.53
CA GLN A 1024 2.06 7.25 -17.20
C GLN A 1024 1.49 8.35 -16.30
N ASP A 1025 1.55 8.18 -14.98
CA ASP A 1025 1.06 9.17 -14.01
C ASP A 1025 1.84 10.49 -14.06
N ILE A 1026 3.03 10.52 -14.68
CA ILE A 1026 3.84 11.73 -14.89
C ILE A 1026 3.10 12.79 -15.75
N PHE A 1027 2.17 12.36 -16.59
CA PHE A 1027 1.38 13.29 -17.41
C PHE A 1027 0.17 13.88 -16.67
N ASN A 1028 -0.22 13.31 -15.52
CA ASN A 1028 -1.41 13.73 -14.79
C ASN A 1028 -1.03 14.63 -13.60
N PRO A 1029 -1.32 15.94 -13.63
CA PRO A 1029 -0.99 16.86 -12.55
C PRO A 1029 -1.81 16.62 -11.26
N ASN A 1030 -2.95 15.92 -11.35
CA ASN A 1030 -3.83 15.60 -10.22
C ASN A 1030 -3.41 14.33 -9.48
N ARG A 1031 -2.54 13.50 -10.07
CA ARG A 1031 -2.01 12.29 -9.44
C ARG A 1031 -0.69 12.59 -8.76
N CYS A 1032 -0.57 12.21 -7.50
CA CYS A 1032 0.66 12.35 -6.74
C CYS A 1032 1.61 11.19 -7.09
N ILE A 1033 2.80 11.48 -7.61
CA ILE A 1033 3.74 10.49 -8.19
C ILE A 1033 4.70 9.93 -7.12
N LEU A 1034 4.29 9.90 -5.84
CA LEU A 1034 5.19 9.52 -4.76
C LEU A 1034 5.45 8.00 -4.71
N ASP A 1035 6.45 7.55 -5.47
CA ASP A 1035 7.20 6.29 -5.27
C ASP A 1035 8.48 6.50 -4.41
N ILE A 1036 8.69 7.68 -3.83
CA ILE A 1036 9.83 7.94 -2.92
C ILE A 1036 9.34 7.77 -1.48
N SER A 1037 9.19 6.52 -1.02
CA SER A 1037 9.17 6.13 0.41
C SER A 1037 8.40 7.04 1.38
N THR A 1038 7.27 7.60 0.97
CA THR A 1038 6.41 8.40 1.86
C THR A 1038 5.08 7.70 2.04
N ASP A 1039 5.06 6.86 3.07
CA ASP A 1039 3.86 6.36 3.76
C ASP A 1039 3.06 7.51 4.45
N TYR A 1040 3.12 8.73 3.91
CA TYR A 1040 2.65 9.96 4.52
C TYR A 1040 1.91 10.82 3.51
N SER A 1041 0.91 10.26 2.82
CA SER A 1041 -0.17 11.08 2.29
C SER A 1041 -1.01 11.61 3.47
N GLY A 1042 -1.31 12.90 3.45
CA GLY A 1042 -1.99 13.65 4.50
C GLY A 1042 -3.38 13.15 4.90
N LYS A 1043 -3.90 12.07 4.32
CA LYS A 1043 -5.18 11.45 4.72
C LYS A 1043 -5.12 10.75 6.10
N HIS A 1044 -3.93 10.40 6.61
CA HIS A 1044 -3.78 9.81 7.95
C HIS A 1044 -3.36 10.78 9.08
N ARG A 1045 -3.14 12.07 8.78
CA ARG A 1045 -2.76 13.06 9.80
C ARG A 1045 -3.85 13.32 10.87
N VAL A 1046 -5.13 13.12 10.55
CA VAL A 1046 -6.25 13.44 11.46
C VAL A 1046 -6.63 12.31 12.43
N LYS A 1047 -6.26 11.04 12.17
CA LYS A 1047 -6.60 9.92 13.08
C LYS A 1047 -5.47 9.53 14.05
N ALA A 1048 -4.22 9.93 13.80
CA ALA A 1048 -3.07 9.45 14.57
C ALA A 1048 -2.85 10.17 15.91
N TYR A 1049 -3.21 11.45 16.03
CA TYR A 1049 -3.03 12.19 17.30
C TYR A 1049 -4.08 11.84 18.37
N GLY A 1050 -5.22 11.25 17.98
CA GLY A 1050 -6.20 10.68 18.91
C GLY A 1050 -5.93 9.23 19.34
N ARG A 1051 -5.20 8.44 18.51
CA ARG A 1051 -4.96 7.00 18.76
C ARG A 1051 -3.65 6.69 19.50
N ALA A 1052 -2.63 7.55 19.45
CA ALA A 1052 -1.32 7.22 20.00
C ALA A 1052 -1.24 7.23 21.54
N HIS A 1053 -2.26 7.74 22.24
CA HIS A 1053 -2.24 7.87 23.70
C HIS A 1053 -2.85 6.69 24.49
N LEU A 1054 -3.40 5.65 23.84
CA LEU A 1054 -4.36 4.76 24.51
C LEU A 1054 -4.26 3.26 24.18
N PHE A 1055 -3.05 2.73 23.93
CA PHE A 1055 -2.83 1.29 24.01
C PHE A 1055 -1.71 0.99 25.01
N PHE A 1056 -2.12 0.94 26.27
CA PHE A 1056 -1.57 0.07 27.30
C PHE A 1056 -2.74 -0.79 27.76
N ASN A 1057 -2.90 -1.97 27.18
CA ASN A 1057 -3.47 -3.13 27.85
C ASN A 1057 -2.97 -4.40 27.16
N HIS A 1058 -2.33 -5.24 27.98
CA HIS A 1058 -1.94 -6.63 27.79
C HIS A 1058 -2.09 -7.26 26.40
N GLN A 1059 -0.96 -7.44 25.70
CA GLN A 1059 -0.44 -8.74 25.25
C GLN A 1059 0.95 -8.55 24.63
N GLY A 1060 1.80 -9.57 24.77
CA GLY A 1060 3.22 -9.54 24.44
C GLY A 1060 3.53 -9.30 22.96
N ASN A 1061 4.79 -8.93 22.71
CA ASN A 1061 5.45 -8.82 21.40
C ASN A 1061 5.19 -7.59 20.53
N TYR A 1062 5.39 -6.37 21.06
CA TYR A 1062 5.76 -5.22 20.22
C TYR A 1062 6.81 -4.33 20.92
N LEU A 1063 8.03 -4.84 21.00
CA LEU A 1063 9.24 -4.07 21.34
C LEU A 1063 10.12 -3.95 20.08
N LYS A 1064 9.71 -3.08 19.15
CA LYS A 1064 10.59 -2.35 18.22
C LYS A 1064 9.75 -1.32 17.45
N HIS A 1065 10.18 -0.07 17.49
CA HIS A 1065 9.90 1.03 16.56
C HIS A 1065 8.77 2.08 16.71
N VAL A 1066 7.59 1.88 17.30
CA VAL A 1066 6.48 2.78 16.86
C VAL A 1066 6.22 4.10 17.62
N LYS A 1067 6.71 4.36 18.85
CA LYS A 1067 6.21 5.53 19.63
C LYS A 1067 7.06 6.81 19.69
N ASN A 1068 8.21 6.87 19.00
CA ASN A 1068 8.93 8.14 18.78
C ASN A 1068 8.70 8.72 17.39
N LEU A 1069 8.07 7.98 16.47
CA LEU A 1069 7.99 8.37 15.07
C LEU A 1069 7.13 9.64 14.85
N SER A 1070 5.97 9.83 15.50
CA SER A 1070 5.03 10.90 15.11
C SER A 1070 5.44 12.36 15.41
N LYS A 1071 6.59 12.62 16.02
CA LYS A 1071 7.23 13.95 16.05
C LYS A 1071 8.58 13.98 15.34
N PHE A 1072 9.12 12.81 15.01
CA PHE A 1072 10.42 12.64 14.35
C PHE A 1072 10.27 12.45 12.84
N ILE A 1073 9.10 11.99 12.35
CA ILE A 1073 8.80 11.76 10.92
C ILE A 1073 8.75 13.07 10.13
N ASP A 1074 8.27 14.18 10.72
CA ASP A 1074 8.11 15.44 9.97
C ASP A 1074 9.45 16.03 9.47
N TYR A 1075 10.60 15.54 9.96
CA TYR A 1075 11.94 16.04 9.63
C TYR A 1075 12.84 15.03 8.89
N THR A 1076 12.29 13.95 8.34
CA THR A 1076 13.14 12.87 7.78
C THR A 1076 13.54 13.03 6.32
N SER A 1077 12.90 13.93 5.57
CA SER A 1077 13.21 14.15 4.15
C SER A 1077 13.63 15.59 3.90
N ILE A 1078 14.62 15.79 3.03
CA ILE A 1078 14.99 17.10 2.47
C ILE A 1078 13.79 17.75 1.76
N THR A 1079 12.84 16.93 1.31
CA THR A 1079 11.64 17.37 0.59
C THR A 1079 10.41 17.58 1.49
N CYS A 1080 10.56 17.70 2.81
CA CYS A 1080 9.42 17.82 3.73
C CYS A 1080 8.44 18.94 3.38
N HIS A 1081 8.92 20.02 2.76
CA HIS A 1081 8.12 21.15 2.30
C HIS A 1081 7.89 21.19 0.78
N PHE A 1082 8.42 20.24 0.00
CA PHE A 1082 8.37 20.27 -1.46
C PHE A 1082 7.37 19.25 -2.00
N SER A 1083 6.33 19.71 -2.70
CA SER A 1083 5.31 18.86 -3.33
C SER A 1083 5.61 18.62 -4.82
N MET A 1084 5.45 17.37 -5.26
CA MET A 1084 5.71 16.93 -6.63
C MET A 1084 4.60 15.97 -7.11
N PRO A 1085 3.78 16.35 -8.10
CA PRO A 1085 3.63 17.69 -8.65
C PRO A 1085 3.07 18.68 -7.62
N ILE A 1086 3.20 19.98 -7.91
CA ILE A 1086 2.53 21.02 -7.13
C ILE A 1086 1.03 20.89 -7.36
N GLN A 1087 0.30 20.58 -6.29
CA GLN A 1087 -1.16 20.54 -6.30
C GLN A 1087 -1.70 21.96 -6.45
N LEU A 1088 -2.40 22.20 -7.56
CA LEU A 1088 -3.15 23.42 -7.82
C LEU A 1088 -4.64 23.15 -7.55
N PRO A 1089 -5.39 24.19 -7.15
CA PRO A 1089 -6.83 24.07 -7.03
C PRO A 1089 -7.50 23.87 -8.40
N ASP A 1090 -8.70 23.31 -8.38
CA ASP A 1090 -9.55 23.16 -9.56
C ASP A 1090 -9.80 24.53 -10.24
N ALA A 1091 -9.87 24.55 -11.57
CA ALA A 1091 -10.03 25.77 -12.36
C ALA A 1091 -11.32 26.52 -11.99
N ILE A 1092 -12.36 25.83 -11.52
CA ILE A 1092 -13.57 26.47 -10.99
C ILE A 1092 -13.26 27.29 -9.74
N TYR A 1093 -12.48 26.74 -8.81
CA TYR A 1093 -12.06 27.44 -7.59
C TYR A 1093 -11.18 28.65 -7.92
N VAL A 1094 -10.31 28.53 -8.93
CA VAL A 1094 -9.51 29.64 -9.47
C VAL A 1094 -10.41 30.81 -9.91
N ASN A 1095 -11.43 30.53 -10.71
CA ASN A 1095 -12.36 31.54 -11.19
C ASN A 1095 -13.10 32.24 -10.03
N VAL A 1096 -13.54 31.49 -9.00
CA VAL A 1096 -14.19 32.07 -7.81
C VAL A 1096 -13.25 32.98 -7.01
N ILE A 1097 -11.98 32.61 -6.86
CA ILE A 1097 -11.00 33.44 -6.14
C ILE A 1097 -10.78 34.77 -6.86
N ILE A 1098 -10.60 34.73 -8.18
CA ILE A 1098 -10.37 35.91 -9.01
C ILE A 1098 -11.58 36.84 -8.94
N PHE A 1099 -12.79 36.31 -9.11
CA PHE A 1099 -14.02 37.10 -9.01
C PHE A 1099 -14.21 37.74 -7.64
N ASN A 1100 -13.93 37.01 -6.55
CA ASN A 1100 -14.02 37.52 -5.18
C ASN A 1100 -12.97 38.59 -4.86
N ARG A 1101 -11.83 38.60 -5.57
CA ARG A 1101 -10.80 39.64 -5.46
C ARG A 1101 -11.27 40.93 -6.15
N ASP A 1102 -11.85 40.79 -7.33
CA ASP A 1102 -12.17 41.91 -8.22
C ASP A 1102 -13.52 42.58 -7.87
N ASN A 1103 -14.43 41.85 -7.22
CA ASN A 1103 -15.77 42.34 -6.84
C ASN A 1103 -15.95 42.45 -5.32
N ASN A 1104 -16.56 43.56 -4.87
CA ASN A 1104 -16.84 43.82 -3.45
C ASN A 1104 -17.88 42.85 -2.83
N ASN A 1105 -18.72 42.23 -3.66
CA ASN A 1105 -19.68 41.21 -3.22
C ASN A 1105 -19.01 39.84 -3.31
N SER A 1106 -18.37 39.40 -2.23
CA SER A 1106 -17.80 38.05 -2.18
C SER A 1106 -18.91 37.01 -2.25
N ILE A 1107 -18.71 35.99 -3.08
CA ILE A 1107 -19.56 34.81 -3.10
C ILE A 1107 -19.34 34.08 -1.76
N THR A 1108 -20.29 34.18 -0.83
CA THR A 1108 -20.25 33.59 0.52
C THR A 1108 -21.29 32.50 0.68
N THR A 1109 -21.01 31.48 1.51
CA THR A 1109 -22.01 30.47 1.90
C THR A 1109 -23.06 31.06 2.85
N THR A 1110 -24.20 30.39 3.00
CA THR A 1110 -25.31 30.72 3.93
C THR A 1110 -24.90 30.85 5.41
N SER A 1111 -23.66 30.47 5.76
CA SER A 1111 -23.12 30.51 7.12
C SER A 1111 -22.18 31.69 7.42
N ASN A 1112 -22.11 32.72 6.55
CA ASN A 1112 -21.11 33.79 6.60
C ASN A 1112 -19.65 33.29 6.62
N LYS A 1113 -19.41 32.06 6.17
CA LYS A 1113 -18.08 31.51 5.94
C LYS A 1113 -17.72 31.66 4.47
N ASN A 1114 -16.46 32.03 4.21
CA ASN A 1114 -15.87 31.97 2.87
C ASN A 1114 -16.11 30.58 2.27
N ILE A 1115 -16.50 30.53 0.99
CA ILE A 1115 -16.73 29.26 0.29
C ILE A 1115 -15.47 28.41 0.37
N SER A 1116 -15.62 27.21 0.92
CA SER A 1116 -14.53 26.24 0.95
C SER A 1116 -14.43 25.53 -0.39
N LEU A 1117 -13.23 25.06 -0.75
CA LEU A 1117 -13.03 24.20 -1.92
C LEU A 1117 -13.98 22.99 -1.91
N GLN A 1118 -14.30 22.48 -0.72
CA GLN A 1118 -15.20 21.34 -0.52
C GLN A 1118 -16.65 21.64 -0.93
N ASP A 1119 -17.13 22.85 -0.65
CA ASP A 1119 -18.49 23.27 -1.03
C ASP A 1119 -18.62 23.36 -2.56
N ILE A 1120 -17.56 23.84 -3.23
CA ILE A 1120 -17.51 23.92 -4.70
C ILE A 1120 -17.41 22.53 -5.33
N LEU A 1121 -16.58 21.63 -4.77
CA LEU A 1121 -16.47 20.26 -5.27
C LEU A 1121 -17.80 19.50 -5.13
N GLN A 1122 -18.52 19.68 -4.01
CA GLN A 1122 -19.86 19.12 -3.84
C GLN A 1122 -20.86 19.72 -4.84
N LEU A 1123 -20.75 21.01 -5.14
CA LEU A 1123 -21.56 21.66 -6.18
C LEU A 1123 -21.33 21.03 -7.56
N ILE A 1124 -20.07 20.76 -7.92
CA ILE A 1124 -19.68 20.15 -9.18
C ILE A 1124 -20.22 18.71 -9.27
N GLU A 1125 -20.01 17.91 -8.23
CA GLU A 1125 -20.51 16.54 -8.16
C GLU A 1125 -22.04 16.49 -8.24
N TYR A 1126 -22.71 17.40 -7.54
CA TYR A 1126 -24.16 17.56 -7.60
C TYR A 1126 -24.67 17.92 -8.99
N ASN A 1127 -24.04 18.88 -9.68
CA ASN A 1127 -24.43 19.28 -11.03
C ASN A 1127 -24.21 18.15 -12.04
N LYS A 1128 -23.07 17.44 -11.97
CA LYS A 1128 -22.79 16.26 -12.81
C LYS A 1128 -23.83 15.16 -12.62
N LYS A 1129 -24.09 14.77 -11.36
CA LYS A 1129 -25.05 13.70 -11.05
C LYS A 1129 -26.45 13.99 -11.58
N PHE A 1130 -26.90 15.25 -11.52
CA PHE A 1130 -28.22 15.64 -11.99
C PHE A 1130 -28.40 15.66 -13.51
N HIS A 1131 -27.32 15.88 -14.27
CA HIS A 1131 -27.37 16.03 -15.73
C HIS A 1131 -26.85 14.80 -16.50
N ASP A 1132 -25.99 13.98 -15.89
CA ASP A 1132 -25.37 12.81 -16.55
C ASP A 1132 -26.10 11.47 -16.28
N GLU A 1133 -26.92 11.35 -15.23
CA GLU A 1133 -27.77 10.15 -15.01
C GLU A 1133 -29.11 10.28 -15.77
N PRO A 1134 -29.51 9.27 -16.59
CA PRO A 1134 -30.82 9.29 -17.25
C PRO A 1134 -31.92 9.10 -16.21
N MET A 1135 -32.72 10.15 -15.95
CA MET A 1135 -33.96 10.08 -15.16
C MET A 1135 -34.90 9.05 -15.80
N LEU A 1136 -35.05 7.89 -15.16
CA LEU A 1136 -36.09 6.92 -15.52
C LEU A 1136 -37.47 7.58 -15.36
N PRO A 1137 -38.39 7.45 -16.33
CA PRO A 1137 -39.73 8.00 -16.21
C PRO A 1137 -40.49 7.24 -15.12
N ILE A 1138 -40.81 7.91 -14.02
CA ILE A 1138 -41.65 7.33 -12.97
C ILE A 1138 -43.10 7.36 -13.44
N ASP A 1139 -43.62 6.16 -13.71
CA ASP A 1139 -44.97 5.90 -14.18
C ASP A 1139 -46.00 6.30 -13.10
N SER A 1140 -46.82 7.31 -13.40
CA SER A 1140 -47.73 7.97 -12.45
C SER A 1140 -48.94 7.14 -12.02
N SER A 1141 -48.96 5.84 -12.30
CA SER A 1141 -50.10 4.94 -12.07
C SER A 1141 -50.01 4.08 -10.79
N ARG A 1142 -48.91 4.18 -10.02
CA ARG A 1142 -48.67 3.33 -8.83
C ARG A 1142 -48.83 4.00 -7.46
N ILE A 1143 -49.52 5.13 -7.35
CA ILE A 1143 -49.76 5.80 -6.06
C ILE A 1143 -51.21 5.59 -5.63
N SER A 1144 -51.48 4.48 -4.93
CA SER A 1144 -52.76 4.30 -4.23
C SER A 1144 -52.67 3.45 -2.95
N SER A 1145 -51.49 3.30 -2.33
CA SER A 1145 -51.45 2.82 -0.95
C SER A 1145 -50.18 3.26 -0.18
N PRO A 1146 -50.31 3.66 1.12
CA PRO A 1146 -49.17 4.09 1.94
C PRO A 1146 -48.18 2.95 2.28
N THR A 1147 -48.57 1.70 2.05
CA THR A 1147 -47.79 0.51 2.40
C THR A 1147 -46.70 0.19 1.39
N THR A 1148 -46.83 0.62 0.13
CA THR A 1148 -45.81 0.40 -0.91
C THR A 1148 -44.61 1.35 -0.76
N MET A 1149 -44.82 2.49 -0.10
CA MET A 1149 -43.81 3.54 0.13
C MET A 1149 -42.72 3.08 1.11
N ASN A 1150 -43.06 2.31 2.15
CA ASN A 1150 -42.07 1.73 3.07
C ASN A 1150 -41.23 0.62 2.41
N ASN A 1151 -41.78 -0.11 1.45
CA ASN A 1151 -41.05 -1.18 0.76
C ASN A 1151 -40.11 -0.66 -0.34
N MET A 1152 -40.37 0.51 -0.93
CA MET A 1152 -39.42 1.19 -1.83
C MET A 1152 -38.26 1.79 -1.05
N ILE A 1153 -38.53 2.44 0.09
CA ILE A 1153 -37.49 2.96 1.00
C ILE A 1153 -36.54 1.84 1.46
N HIS A 1154 -37.07 0.64 1.71
CA HIS A 1154 -36.25 -0.50 2.12
C HIS A 1154 -35.41 -1.12 0.99
N LYS A 1155 -35.80 -0.96 -0.27
CA LYS A 1155 -35.06 -1.49 -1.44
C LYS A 1155 -33.95 -0.55 -1.90
N ASP A 1156 -34.17 0.75 -1.86
CA ASP A 1156 -33.15 1.75 -2.23
C ASP A 1156 -32.04 1.84 -1.17
N LEU A 1157 -32.38 1.63 0.11
CA LEU A 1157 -31.40 1.51 1.20
C LEU A 1157 -30.56 0.22 1.12
N VAL A 1158 -31.04 -0.83 0.46
CA VAL A 1158 -30.30 -2.08 0.26
C VAL A 1158 -29.40 -2.01 -0.98
N MET A 1159 -29.80 -1.31 -2.04
CA MET A 1159 -28.99 -1.10 -3.26
C MET A 1159 -27.81 -0.13 -3.05
N ILE A 1160 -27.94 0.84 -2.13
CA ILE A 1160 -26.84 1.75 -1.77
C ILE A 1160 -25.74 1.04 -0.95
N ASN A 1161 -26.07 -0.05 -0.26
CA ASN A 1161 -25.09 -0.84 0.51
C ASN A 1161 -24.46 -1.99 -0.29
N THR A 1162 -24.93 -2.33 -1.49
CA THR A 1162 -24.37 -3.41 -2.32
C THR A 1162 -23.53 -2.94 -3.49
N THR A 1163 -23.31 -1.63 -3.67
CA THR A 1163 -22.47 -1.07 -4.74
C THR A 1163 -21.10 -0.58 -4.26
N LEU A 1164 -20.69 -0.96 -3.04
CA LEU A 1164 -19.39 -0.58 -2.46
C LEU A 1164 -18.48 -1.75 -2.05
N ASP A 1165 -18.85 -3.00 -2.29
CA ASP A 1165 -17.97 -4.17 -2.03
C ASP A 1165 -17.96 -5.13 -3.22
N ASN A 1166 -17.38 -4.69 -4.34
CA ASN A 1166 -16.86 -5.59 -5.37
C ASN A 1166 -15.43 -5.15 -5.69
N ASN A 1167 -14.50 -5.57 -4.84
CA ASN A 1167 -13.09 -5.80 -5.16
C ASN A 1167 -12.43 -6.41 -3.93
N ASN A 1168 -12.49 -7.74 -3.85
CA ASN A 1168 -11.46 -8.66 -3.39
C ASN A 1168 -12.15 -9.94 -2.91
N ASP A 1169 -12.08 -10.96 -3.75
CA ASP A 1169 -12.22 -12.33 -3.32
C ASP A 1169 -11.13 -12.66 -2.27
N ASP A 1170 -11.48 -13.58 -1.38
CA ASP A 1170 -10.69 -14.26 -0.36
C ASP A 1170 -10.80 -13.71 1.08
N ASP A 1171 -11.42 -14.54 1.93
CA ASP A 1171 -11.46 -14.58 3.40
C ASP A 1171 -12.81 -14.25 4.09
N ASP A 1172 -13.85 -15.01 3.76
CA ASP A 1172 -15.13 -15.08 4.49
C ASP A 1172 -15.25 -16.40 5.29
N GLU A 1173 -14.66 -16.47 6.49
CA GLU A 1173 -15.05 -17.47 7.48
C GLU A 1173 -14.73 -17.05 8.94
N LEU A 1174 -15.32 -15.96 9.47
CA LEU A 1174 -15.34 -15.74 10.94
C LEU A 1174 -16.29 -14.69 11.54
N LEU A 1175 -17.24 -14.08 10.80
CA LEU A 1175 -18.04 -12.97 11.35
C LEU A 1175 -19.56 -13.19 11.50
N ASN A 1176 -20.02 -14.43 11.69
CA ASN A 1176 -21.45 -14.74 11.77
C ASN A 1176 -22.08 -14.77 13.20
N ASN A 1177 -21.41 -14.25 14.23
CA ASN A 1177 -21.87 -14.42 15.62
C ASN A 1177 -22.24 -13.15 16.42
N ASN A 1178 -22.37 -11.96 15.82
CA ASN A 1178 -22.65 -10.73 16.60
C ASN A 1178 -23.88 -9.90 16.16
N ILE A 1179 -24.81 -10.43 15.36
CA ILE A 1179 -26.02 -9.70 14.90
C ILE A 1179 -27.31 -10.30 15.51
N THR A 1180 -27.31 -10.59 16.81
CA THR A 1180 -28.51 -11.14 17.51
C THR A 1180 -28.82 -10.48 18.86
N VAL A 1181 -28.35 -9.25 19.11
CA VAL A 1181 -28.57 -8.58 20.43
C VAL A 1181 -29.16 -7.17 20.33
N LEU A 1182 -29.52 -6.66 19.14
CA LEU A 1182 -30.00 -5.28 18.99
C LEU A 1182 -31.53 -5.08 18.84
N ASP A 1183 -32.35 -6.13 18.89
CA ASP A 1183 -33.81 -6.02 18.69
C ASP A 1183 -34.66 -6.06 19.98
N GLU A 1184 -34.08 -6.12 21.18
CA GLU A 1184 -34.86 -6.30 22.43
C GLU A 1184 -34.91 -5.07 23.36
N LYS A 1185 -34.63 -3.85 22.87
CA LYS A 1185 -34.67 -2.62 23.70
C LYS A 1185 -35.55 -1.47 23.20
N LEU A 1186 -36.50 -1.77 22.30
CA LEU A 1186 -37.54 -0.82 21.87
C LEU A 1186 -38.93 -1.45 22.01
N LEU A 1187 -39.37 -1.63 23.26
CA LEU A 1187 -40.77 -1.77 23.67
C LEU A 1187 -40.97 -1.17 25.05
#